data_AF-A0A2I1KRG1-F1
#
_entry.id   AF-A0A2I1KRG1-F1
#
_cell.length_a   1.000
_cell.length_b   1.000
_cell.length_c   1.000
_cell.angle_alpha   90.00
_cell.angle_beta   90.00
_cell.angle_gamma   90.00
#
_symmetry.space_group_name_H-M   'P 1'
#
loop_
_entity.id
_entity.type
_entity.pdbx_description
1 polymer ?
#
loop_
_entity_poly.entity_id
_entity_poly.type
_entity_poly.pdbx_seq_one_letter_code
_entity_poly.pdbx_strand_id
1 'polypeptide(L)'
;MTLQPPEVPTAQPDGVSEDEQLVVAVVSPASLGSQAAHEVEAAVRGVAQVVRVRSLAELFARANPQHAEPLDTVALIIATDEVGSLDDVAAAVDHYPAVASARLVLLTERLELTDVGRAIDEDLVQEVVAVPWTPGAIGGRAAAQIRRWMRDHRPDDPRRAQLGPDDDEPASLRSPMLEALGQSTDRLTMAFIAACEKVLGPRPRLHLEPGVRLTHQGQPVDGVYIVVSGAVALTRHTRVGEVTLHHATTGRIVGLVSLASHGRAFVTATTTTDVELILLSIEQLDRALRENPATEQNLAALIISSLTKRLSRSEILQVEKIELAAAVEAERAQTAQALAALEQARLELLAQERFATLGELAAGVAHELNNPVAALERASDHLQEDLAALMSTHPDGKFVAETVQAARTRPASSTRAERAARRSLEAVVGDHDLARQLVVLGMDADTDPEQVRALAAQPERLEAALTAASIGRQGRNMALATDRIRGLVSSLSTYMRPEGEMDQDVDVCEVLEDSLRLTAHRLGGVAIERDYENVPAVVGRAGELAQVWTNILSNAADALASAGLQARESGQRFDPHLLIRVEDAGSGQVRVDVEDNGPGIAPDVLPRIFEPRFTTRHGQVRFGMGLGMGLAKSVVDAHGGTITVRSQPGSTCVSVVLPAAASPSGPHSSHSQEMS
;
A
#
# COMPACT_ATOMS: atom_id res chain seq x y z
N MET A 1 26.06 28.37 -28.71
CA MET A 1 26.15 28.25 -27.24
C MET A 1 26.09 26.76 -26.97
N THR A 2 27.26 26.13 -26.99
CA THR A 2 27.44 24.68 -27.06
C THR A 2 27.74 24.22 -25.64
N LEU A 3 26.84 23.44 -25.03
CA LEU A 3 26.98 22.95 -23.65
C LEU A 3 27.97 21.79 -23.62
N GLN A 4 29.03 21.97 -22.86
CA GLN A 4 30.09 21.01 -22.58
C GLN A 4 29.62 20.10 -21.42
N PRO A 5 29.84 18.76 -21.47
CA PRO A 5 29.45 17.86 -20.39
C PRO A 5 30.41 18.00 -19.18
N PRO A 6 29.98 17.64 -17.96
CA PRO A 6 30.76 17.86 -16.75
C PRO A 6 31.97 16.91 -16.70
N GLU A 7 33.14 17.43 -16.38
CA GLU A 7 34.34 16.65 -16.08
C GLU A 7 34.11 15.81 -14.82
N VAL A 8 34.24 14.49 -14.98
CA VAL A 8 34.37 13.54 -13.87
C VAL A 8 35.78 13.71 -13.30
N PRO A 9 35.98 13.85 -11.98
CA PRO A 9 37.32 13.93 -11.42
C PRO A 9 38.01 12.57 -11.59
N THR A 10 39.00 12.51 -12.48
CA THR A 10 39.97 11.41 -12.50
C THR A 10 40.80 11.52 -11.24
N ALA A 11 40.52 10.66 -10.25
CA ALA A 11 41.44 10.38 -9.16
C ALA A 11 42.75 9.90 -9.77
N GLN A 12 43.78 10.74 -9.69
CA GLN A 12 45.17 10.30 -9.90
C GLN A 12 45.47 9.26 -8.82
N PRO A 13 46.06 8.10 -9.16
CA PRO A 13 46.60 7.22 -8.14
C PRO A 13 47.76 7.97 -7.46
N ASP A 14 47.71 8.03 -6.14
CA ASP A 14 48.75 8.62 -5.31
C ASP A 14 50.14 8.07 -5.68
N GLY A 15 51.12 8.96 -5.65
CA GLY A 15 52.46 8.74 -6.19
C GLY A 15 53.17 7.48 -5.69
N VAL A 16 53.41 6.54 -6.61
CA VAL A 16 54.38 5.45 -6.43
C VAL A 16 55.73 5.97 -6.89
N SER A 17 56.70 6.07 -5.96
CA SER A 17 58.05 6.50 -6.29
C SER A 17 58.77 5.47 -7.16
N GLU A 18 59.56 5.91 -8.14
CA GLU A 18 60.32 5.05 -9.08
C GLU A 18 61.35 4.12 -8.39
N ASP A 19 61.59 4.26 -7.07
CA ASP A 19 62.57 3.51 -6.29
C ASP A 19 61.99 2.38 -5.40
N GLU A 20 60.69 2.11 -5.43
CA GLU A 20 60.10 1.09 -4.55
C GLU A 20 60.42 -0.34 -5.02
N GLN A 21 61.10 -1.12 -4.15
CA GLN A 21 61.60 -2.46 -4.44
C GLN A 21 60.50 -3.52 -4.19
N LEU A 22 60.19 -4.35 -5.19
CA LEU A 22 59.20 -5.41 -5.01
C LEU A 22 59.73 -6.50 -4.08
N VAL A 23 58.88 -7.06 -3.24
CA VAL A 23 59.24 -8.11 -2.28
C VAL A 23 58.51 -9.42 -2.60
N VAL A 24 59.24 -10.54 -2.49
CA VAL A 24 58.70 -11.89 -2.40
C VAL A 24 58.93 -12.42 -1.00
N ALA A 25 57.86 -12.60 -0.23
CA ALA A 25 57.92 -13.12 1.12
C ALA A 25 57.82 -14.65 1.12
N VAL A 26 58.88 -15.35 1.47
CA VAL A 26 58.84 -16.80 1.72
C VAL A 26 58.63 -17.05 3.20
N VAL A 27 57.44 -17.52 3.54
CA VAL A 27 57.00 -17.77 4.90
C VAL A 27 57.08 -19.27 5.18
N SER A 28 58.07 -19.69 5.95
CA SER A 28 58.21 -21.09 6.36
C SER A 28 59.20 -21.25 7.50
N PRO A 29 58.88 -22.06 8.53
CA PRO A 29 59.82 -22.39 9.60
C PRO A 29 60.81 -23.50 9.18
N ALA A 30 60.55 -24.23 8.10
CA ALA A 30 61.27 -25.44 7.71
C ALA A 30 62.39 -25.22 6.68
N SER A 31 63.22 -26.27 6.49
CA SER A 31 64.24 -26.34 5.44
C SER A 31 63.64 -26.19 4.03
N LEU A 32 62.38 -26.59 3.87
CA LEU A 32 61.60 -26.45 2.63
C LEU A 32 61.54 -25.01 2.14
N GLY A 33 61.32 -24.05 3.05
CA GLY A 33 61.34 -22.62 2.72
C GLY A 33 62.70 -22.13 2.24
N SER A 34 63.80 -22.73 2.71
CA SER A 34 65.14 -22.41 2.21
C SER A 34 65.31 -22.84 0.75
N GLN A 35 64.81 -24.02 0.41
CA GLN A 35 64.87 -24.55 -0.95
C GLN A 35 64.00 -23.71 -1.90
N ALA A 36 62.76 -23.41 -1.49
CA ALA A 36 61.87 -22.53 -2.25
C ALA A 36 62.48 -21.13 -2.45
N ALA A 37 62.97 -20.49 -1.39
CA ALA A 37 63.59 -19.17 -1.47
C ALA A 37 64.81 -19.16 -2.41
N HIS A 38 65.64 -20.19 -2.40
CA HIS A 38 66.81 -20.28 -3.28
C HIS A 38 66.41 -20.37 -4.76
N GLU A 39 65.42 -21.20 -5.09
CA GLU A 39 64.90 -21.30 -6.47
C GLU A 39 64.24 -19.99 -6.93
N VAL A 40 63.48 -19.34 -6.05
CA VAL A 40 62.79 -18.08 -6.34
C VAL A 40 63.79 -16.96 -6.54
N GLU A 41 64.78 -16.83 -5.66
CA GLU A 41 65.80 -15.78 -5.74
C GLU A 41 66.60 -15.88 -7.03
N ALA A 42 66.86 -17.09 -7.53
CA ALA A 42 67.49 -17.28 -8.83
C ALA A 42 66.60 -16.80 -9.99
N ALA A 43 65.28 -16.96 -9.90
CA ALA A 43 64.33 -16.65 -10.98
C ALA A 43 63.89 -15.19 -11.02
N VAL A 44 63.85 -14.49 -9.89
CA VAL A 44 63.30 -13.12 -9.77
C VAL A 44 64.39 -12.05 -9.56
N ARG A 45 65.67 -12.46 -9.62
CA ARG A 45 66.84 -11.59 -9.43
C ARG A 45 66.77 -10.37 -10.36
N GLY A 46 66.90 -9.18 -9.79
CA GLY A 46 66.85 -7.91 -10.52
C GLY A 46 65.45 -7.28 -10.59
N VAL A 47 64.41 -8.01 -10.19
CA VAL A 47 63.02 -7.51 -10.19
C VAL A 47 62.44 -7.41 -8.79
N ALA A 48 62.64 -8.44 -7.96
CA ALA A 48 62.14 -8.47 -6.59
C ALA A 48 63.18 -8.99 -5.59
N GLN A 49 63.12 -8.49 -4.36
CA GLN A 49 63.88 -8.99 -3.23
C GLN A 49 63.17 -10.18 -2.59
N VAL A 50 63.87 -11.29 -2.39
CA VAL A 50 63.32 -12.43 -1.64
C VAL A 50 63.59 -12.25 -0.16
N VAL A 51 62.55 -12.13 0.63
CA VAL A 51 62.61 -12.01 2.08
C VAL A 51 62.08 -13.29 2.70
N ARG A 52 62.85 -13.86 3.63
CA ARG A 52 62.43 -15.03 4.40
C ARG A 52 61.94 -14.64 5.77
N VAL A 53 60.81 -15.19 6.16
CA VAL A 53 60.22 -15.05 7.50
C VAL A 53 59.78 -16.43 7.99
N ARG A 54 59.82 -16.64 9.31
CA ARG A 54 59.55 -17.95 9.91
C ARG A 54 58.07 -18.15 10.22
N SER A 55 57.32 -17.06 10.37
CA SER A 55 55.90 -17.08 10.71
C SER A 55 55.10 -15.98 10.00
N LEU A 56 53.78 -16.16 9.90
CA LEU A 56 52.87 -15.12 9.44
C LEU A 56 52.89 -13.89 10.36
N ALA A 57 53.03 -14.08 11.66
CA ALA A 57 53.17 -12.99 12.62
C ALA A 57 54.42 -12.14 12.35
N GLU A 58 55.55 -12.76 11.98
CA GLU A 58 56.76 -12.05 11.59
C GLU A 58 56.56 -11.28 10.26
N LEU A 59 55.84 -11.87 9.30
CA LEU A 59 55.47 -11.18 8.06
C LEU A 59 54.69 -9.90 8.35
N PHE A 60 53.61 -9.97 9.14
CA PHE A 60 52.78 -8.80 9.45
C PHE A 60 53.51 -7.76 10.30
N ALA A 61 54.35 -8.20 11.24
CA ALA A 61 55.17 -7.30 12.03
C ALA A 61 56.09 -6.44 11.13
N ARG A 62 56.66 -7.04 10.07
CA ARG A 62 57.49 -6.34 9.09
C ARG A 62 56.70 -5.60 8.01
N ALA A 63 55.46 -6.01 7.73
CA ALA A 63 54.56 -5.28 6.84
C ALA A 63 54.01 -3.99 7.49
N ASN A 64 54.19 -3.80 8.80
CA ASN A 64 53.84 -2.58 9.50
C ASN A 64 54.83 -1.44 9.17
N PRO A 65 54.36 -0.27 8.69
CA PRO A 65 55.22 0.88 8.38
C PRO A 65 56.08 1.37 9.55
N GLN A 66 55.67 1.09 10.80
CA GLN A 66 56.38 1.48 12.02
C GLN A 66 57.48 0.49 12.45
N HIS A 67 57.70 -0.58 11.70
CA HIS A 67 58.75 -1.56 12.01
C HIS A 67 60.17 -0.96 11.81
N ALA A 68 61.17 -1.55 12.46
CA ALA A 68 62.56 -1.09 12.33
C ALA A 68 63.11 -1.30 10.89
N GLU A 69 62.66 -2.35 10.22
CA GLU A 69 62.96 -2.71 8.83
C GLU A 69 61.66 -3.10 8.10
N PRO A 70 60.85 -2.10 7.67
CA PRO A 70 59.57 -2.38 7.04
C PRO A 70 59.76 -3.02 5.67
N LEU A 71 58.80 -3.86 5.26
CA LEU A 71 58.74 -4.38 3.89
C LEU A 71 58.19 -3.30 2.97
N ASP A 72 58.82 -3.17 1.80
CA ASP A 72 58.22 -2.52 0.65
C ASP A 72 57.06 -3.37 0.09
N THR A 73 56.47 -2.96 -1.04
CA THR A 73 55.37 -3.69 -1.68
C THR A 73 55.69 -5.17 -1.92
N VAL A 74 54.97 -6.06 -1.24
CA VAL A 74 55.02 -7.52 -1.37
C VAL A 74 54.12 -7.93 -2.54
N ALA A 75 54.73 -8.41 -3.62
CA ALA A 75 54.01 -8.89 -4.80
C ALA A 75 53.58 -10.36 -4.68
N LEU A 76 54.34 -11.16 -3.93
CA LEU A 76 54.14 -12.60 -3.81
C LEU A 76 54.49 -13.08 -2.40
N ILE A 77 53.59 -13.85 -1.80
CA ILE A 77 53.79 -14.62 -0.58
C ILE A 77 53.88 -16.09 -0.98
N ILE A 78 54.92 -16.79 -0.55
CA ILE A 78 55.05 -18.24 -0.68
C ILE A 78 55.01 -18.80 0.73
N ALA A 79 53.91 -19.44 1.10
CA ALA A 79 53.72 -19.97 2.45
C ALA A 79 53.72 -21.50 2.43
N THR A 80 54.28 -22.12 3.47
CA THR A 80 54.04 -23.54 3.74
C THR A 80 52.77 -23.74 4.57
N ASP A 81 52.14 -24.90 4.49
CA ASP A 81 51.00 -25.26 5.34
C ASP A 81 51.34 -25.40 6.85
N GLU A 82 52.63 -25.37 7.20
CA GLU A 82 53.12 -25.37 8.58
C GLU A 82 52.97 -24.02 9.32
N VAL A 83 52.73 -22.91 8.60
CA VAL A 83 52.84 -21.56 9.19
C VAL A 83 51.55 -21.08 9.89
N GLY A 84 50.52 -21.93 9.95
CA GLY A 84 49.22 -21.60 10.55
C GLY A 84 48.12 -21.47 9.51
N SER A 85 47.02 -20.81 9.87
CA SER A 85 45.86 -20.63 8.98
C SER A 85 46.15 -19.57 7.94
N LEU A 86 45.90 -19.88 6.66
CA LEU A 86 46.06 -18.90 5.59
C LEU A 86 44.93 -17.88 5.57
N ASP A 87 43.79 -18.21 6.18
CA ASP A 87 42.69 -17.26 6.41
C ASP A 87 43.10 -16.12 7.35
N ASP A 88 44.10 -16.33 8.22
CA ASP A 88 44.68 -15.24 9.03
C ASP A 88 45.43 -14.23 8.16
N VAL A 89 45.97 -14.68 7.02
CA VAL A 89 46.63 -13.81 6.04
C VAL A 89 45.61 -12.97 5.31
N ALA A 90 44.57 -13.61 4.79
CA ALA A 90 43.43 -12.95 4.17
C ALA A 90 42.87 -11.87 5.11
N ALA A 91 42.60 -12.22 6.37
CA ALA A 91 42.12 -11.29 7.38
C ALA A 91 43.02 -10.07 7.65
N ALA A 92 44.33 -10.22 7.46
CA ALA A 92 45.31 -9.20 7.78
C ALA A 92 45.76 -8.37 6.56
N VAL A 93 45.53 -8.83 5.32
CA VAL A 93 46.05 -8.21 4.09
C VAL A 93 45.59 -6.75 3.94
N ASP A 94 44.33 -6.43 4.25
CA ASP A 94 43.81 -5.06 4.24
C ASP A 94 44.41 -4.14 5.32
N HIS A 95 44.91 -4.71 6.41
CA HIS A 95 45.45 -3.95 7.54
C HIS A 95 46.88 -3.46 7.31
N TYR A 96 47.57 -4.01 6.30
CA TYR A 96 48.98 -3.74 6.02
C TYR A 96 49.19 -3.42 4.54
N PRO A 97 49.40 -2.14 4.17
CA PRO A 97 49.55 -1.71 2.78
C PRO A 97 50.61 -2.49 1.99
N ALA A 98 51.70 -2.90 2.65
CA ALA A 98 52.79 -3.64 2.03
C ALA A 98 52.36 -5.02 1.50
N VAL A 99 51.35 -5.68 2.08
CA VAL A 99 50.86 -7.01 1.62
C VAL A 99 49.48 -6.95 0.96
N ALA A 100 48.86 -5.77 0.88
CA ALA A 100 47.50 -5.57 0.37
C ALA A 100 47.28 -6.15 -1.05
N SER A 101 48.29 -6.05 -1.91
CA SER A 101 48.23 -6.54 -3.30
C SER A 101 48.89 -7.91 -3.50
N ALA A 102 49.36 -8.57 -2.43
CA ALA A 102 50.20 -9.75 -2.55
C ALA A 102 49.42 -10.95 -3.10
N ARG A 103 50.01 -11.68 -4.04
CA ARG A 103 49.50 -13.00 -4.47
C ARG A 103 50.05 -14.09 -3.54
N LEU A 104 49.30 -15.16 -3.27
CA LEU A 104 49.76 -16.26 -2.40
C LEU A 104 49.93 -17.58 -3.18
N VAL A 105 51.09 -18.22 -2.98
CA VAL A 105 51.38 -19.59 -3.43
C VAL A 105 51.57 -20.47 -2.20
N LEU A 106 50.74 -21.50 -2.07
CA LEU A 106 50.81 -22.45 -0.96
C LEU A 106 51.64 -23.67 -1.33
N LEU A 107 52.61 -24.01 -0.50
CA LEU A 107 53.36 -25.26 -0.55
C LEU A 107 52.83 -26.21 0.53
N THR A 108 52.39 -27.41 0.15
CA THR A 108 51.79 -28.34 1.11
C THR A 108 52.15 -29.80 0.81
N GLU A 109 52.33 -30.60 1.86
CA GLU A 109 52.40 -32.07 1.77
C GLU A 109 51.02 -32.72 1.96
N ARG A 110 50.01 -31.94 2.37
CA ARG A 110 48.66 -32.44 2.64
C ARG A 110 47.91 -32.68 1.33
N LEU A 111 47.14 -33.76 1.32
CA LEU A 111 46.21 -34.07 0.24
C LEU A 111 44.87 -33.34 0.40
N GLU A 112 44.57 -32.84 1.60
CA GLU A 112 43.33 -32.15 1.96
C GLU A 112 43.65 -30.87 2.75
N LEU A 113 43.02 -29.76 2.37
CA LEU A 113 43.15 -28.45 3.01
C LEU A 113 41.76 -27.95 3.41
N THR A 114 41.55 -27.60 4.68
CA THR A 114 40.24 -27.16 5.20
C THR A 114 40.18 -25.68 5.58
N ASP A 115 41.34 -25.03 5.77
CA ASP A 115 41.46 -23.70 6.38
C ASP A 115 42.01 -22.66 5.37
N VAL A 116 41.42 -22.66 4.17
CA VAL A 116 41.78 -21.75 3.05
C VAL A 116 40.56 -21.02 2.48
N GLY A 117 39.41 -21.10 3.16
CA GLY A 117 38.13 -20.64 2.62
C GLY A 117 38.11 -19.13 2.40
N ARG A 118 38.56 -18.36 3.39
CA ARG A 118 38.61 -16.90 3.30
C ARG A 118 39.69 -16.44 2.32
N ALA A 119 40.84 -17.11 2.33
CA ALA A 119 41.93 -16.79 1.41
C ALA A 119 41.58 -17.06 -0.07
N ILE A 120 40.65 -17.98 -0.34
CA ILE A 120 40.09 -18.18 -1.69
C ILE A 120 39.02 -17.13 -2.00
N ASP A 121 38.13 -16.81 -1.05
CA ASP A 121 37.07 -15.80 -1.23
C ASP A 121 37.62 -14.40 -1.52
N GLU A 122 38.76 -14.05 -0.90
CA GLU A 122 39.48 -12.79 -1.11
C GLU A 122 40.48 -12.85 -2.31
N ASP A 123 40.43 -13.90 -3.14
CA ASP A 123 41.30 -14.12 -4.33
C ASP A 123 42.82 -14.05 -4.02
N LEU A 124 43.21 -14.38 -2.78
CA LEU A 124 44.59 -14.33 -2.34
C LEU A 124 45.39 -15.54 -2.86
N VAL A 125 44.82 -16.75 -2.73
CA VAL A 125 45.47 -18.01 -3.14
C VAL A 125 45.41 -18.17 -4.65
N GLN A 126 46.55 -17.95 -5.33
CA GLN A 126 46.65 -18.06 -6.79
C GLN A 126 47.11 -19.46 -7.23
N GLU A 127 47.78 -20.20 -6.34
CA GLU A 127 48.35 -21.50 -6.68
C GLU A 127 48.60 -22.37 -5.44
N VAL A 128 48.39 -23.68 -5.60
CA VAL A 128 48.73 -24.70 -4.58
C VAL A 128 49.69 -25.70 -5.21
N VAL A 129 50.84 -25.90 -4.58
CA VAL A 129 51.91 -26.78 -5.07
C VAL A 129 52.15 -27.89 -4.06
N ALA A 130 52.04 -29.13 -4.54
CA ALA A 130 52.36 -30.31 -3.77
C ALA A 130 53.87 -30.45 -3.55
N VAL A 131 54.25 -30.84 -2.34
CA VAL A 131 55.62 -31.14 -1.93
C VAL A 131 55.84 -32.66 -1.93
N PRO A 132 56.97 -33.19 -2.47
CA PRO A 132 58.07 -32.46 -3.11
C PRO A 132 57.74 -32.03 -4.56
N TRP A 133 58.23 -30.86 -4.97
CA TRP A 133 58.08 -30.36 -6.34
C TRP A 133 59.29 -30.73 -7.22
N THR A 134 59.13 -30.60 -8.54
CA THR A 134 60.22 -30.76 -9.50
C THR A 134 61.22 -29.59 -9.37
N PRO A 135 62.54 -29.84 -9.16
CA PRO A 135 63.52 -28.77 -8.98
C PRO A 135 63.47 -27.71 -10.09
N GLY A 136 63.43 -26.44 -9.70
CA GLY A 136 63.31 -25.28 -10.60
C GLY A 136 61.86 -24.86 -10.90
N ALA A 137 60.86 -25.69 -10.57
CA ALA A 137 59.47 -25.39 -10.86
C ALA A 137 58.93 -24.22 -10.03
N ILE A 138 59.39 -24.05 -8.77
CA ILE A 138 58.92 -22.95 -7.91
C ILE A 138 59.44 -21.60 -8.41
N GLY A 139 60.70 -21.56 -8.86
CA GLY A 139 61.27 -20.34 -9.46
C GLY A 139 60.48 -19.87 -10.69
N GLY A 140 60.16 -20.79 -11.61
CA GLY A 140 59.34 -20.48 -12.79
C GLY A 140 57.92 -20.01 -12.45
N ARG A 141 57.27 -20.65 -11.48
CA ARG A 141 55.94 -20.25 -10.98
C ARG A 141 55.97 -18.87 -10.34
N ALA A 142 56.96 -18.59 -9.48
CA ALA A 142 57.12 -17.30 -8.83
C ALA A 142 57.34 -16.17 -9.86
N ALA A 143 58.20 -16.39 -10.86
CA ALA A 143 58.40 -15.43 -11.94
C ALA A 143 57.10 -15.14 -12.72
N ALA A 144 56.30 -16.17 -13.03
CA ALA A 144 55.01 -16.01 -13.70
C ALA A 144 53.99 -15.22 -12.84
N GLN A 145 53.89 -15.51 -11.54
CA GLN A 145 52.99 -14.81 -10.62
C GLN A 145 53.37 -13.33 -10.45
N ILE A 146 54.66 -13.03 -10.27
CA ILE A 146 55.14 -11.64 -10.16
C ILE A 146 54.90 -10.91 -11.48
N ARG A 147 55.11 -11.56 -12.62
CA ARG A 147 54.86 -10.93 -13.92
C ARG A 147 53.38 -10.56 -14.09
N ARG A 148 52.46 -11.44 -13.70
CA ARG A 148 51.01 -11.16 -13.70
C ARG A 148 50.68 -10.02 -12.75
N TRP A 149 51.25 -10.03 -11.54
CA TRP A 149 51.11 -8.93 -10.59
C TRP A 149 51.57 -7.60 -11.18
N MET A 150 52.75 -7.58 -11.83
CA MET A 150 53.29 -6.38 -12.48
C MET A 150 52.42 -5.93 -13.65
N ARG A 151 51.85 -6.85 -14.44
CA ARG A 151 50.91 -6.47 -15.50
C ARG A 151 49.69 -5.74 -14.92
N ASP A 152 49.18 -6.19 -13.79
CA ASP A 152 47.96 -5.65 -13.20
C ASP A 152 48.21 -4.34 -12.42
N HIS A 153 49.40 -4.16 -11.81
CA HIS A 153 49.71 -3.03 -10.93
C HIS A 153 50.81 -2.08 -11.44
N ARG A 154 51.72 -2.54 -12.30
CA ARG A 154 52.87 -1.78 -12.87
C ARG A 154 53.12 -2.14 -14.34
N PRO A 155 52.15 -1.92 -15.26
CA PRO A 155 52.20 -2.43 -16.63
C PRO A 155 53.41 -1.90 -17.43
N ASP A 156 53.85 -0.68 -17.14
CA ASP A 156 54.92 0.03 -17.84
C ASP A 156 56.34 -0.24 -17.28
N ASP A 157 56.47 -1.05 -16.21
CA ASP A 157 57.78 -1.32 -15.59
C ASP A 157 58.64 -2.24 -16.49
N PRO A 158 59.80 -1.75 -16.99
CA PRO A 158 60.65 -2.50 -17.92
C PRO A 158 61.31 -3.73 -17.28
N ARG A 159 61.36 -3.82 -15.94
CA ARG A 159 61.88 -5.00 -15.23
C ARG A 159 61.03 -6.25 -15.48
N ARG A 160 59.77 -6.09 -15.90
CA ARG A 160 58.86 -7.21 -16.23
C ARG A 160 59.44 -8.17 -17.27
N ALA A 161 60.19 -7.65 -18.25
CA ALA A 161 60.83 -8.45 -19.30
C ALA A 161 61.97 -9.36 -18.78
N GLN A 162 62.50 -9.09 -17.58
CA GLN A 162 63.59 -9.88 -16.99
C GLN A 162 63.08 -11.19 -16.37
N LEU A 163 61.77 -11.32 -16.13
CA LEU A 163 61.13 -12.52 -15.53
C LEU A 163 60.93 -13.66 -16.53
N GLY A 164 61.52 -13.60 -17.73
CA GLY A 164 61.35 -14.59 -18.82
C GLY A 164 60.32 -14.17 -19.88
N PRO A 165 60.09 -15.01 -20.92
CA PRO A 165 59.23 -14.68 -22.05
C PRO A 165 57.76 -14.52 -21.62
N ASP A 166 57.10 -13.47 -22.10
CA ASP A 166 55.70 -13.13 -21.78
C ASP A 166 54.75 -14.32 -22.07
N ASP A 167 53.81 -14.64 -21.18
CA ASP A 167 52.72 -15.61 -21.46
C ASP A 167 51.82 -15.12 -22.62
N ASP A 168 52.02 -13.86 -23.04
CA ASP A 168 51.37 -13.12 -24.11
C ASP A 168 52.17 -13.11 -25.44
N GLU A 169 53.37 -13.70 -25.53
CA GLU A 169 54.01 -14.04 -26.83
C GLU A 169 53.52 -15.40 -27.38
N PRO A 170 53.39 -15.58 -28.71
CA PRO A 170 52.46 -16.55 -29.27
C PRO A 170 52.98 -17.99 -29.30
N ALA A 171 52.11 -18.91 -28.87
CA ALA A 171 51.91 -20.27 -29.43
C ALA A 171 52.93 -21.42 -29.17
N SER A 172 53.94 -21.28 -28.31
CA SER A 172 54.89 -22.42 -28.12
C SER A 172 54.54 -23.39 -26.97
N LEU A 173 53.59 -23.07 -26.08
CA LEU A 173 53.31 -23.86 -24.87
C LEU A 173 51.82 -24.07 -24.53
N ARG A 174 50.87 -23.47 -25.26
CA ARG A 174 49.44 -23.69 -24.98
C ARG A 174 48.99 -25.03 -25.58
N SER A 175 48.12 -25.76 -24.87
CA SER A 175 47.58 -26.99 -25.43
C SER A 175 46.78 -26.68 -26.71
N PRO A 176 46.80 -27.55 -27.75
CA PRO A 176 46.05 -27.32 -28.98
C PRO A 176 44.55 -27.04 -28.76
N MET A 177 43.99 -27.60 -27.67
CA MET A 177 42.61 -27.36 -27.27
C MET A 177 42.38 -25.95 -26.73
N LEU A 178 43.27 -25.43 -25.87
CA LEU A 178 43.16 -24.06 -25.35
C LEU A 178 43.37 -23.02 -26.46
N GLU A 179 44.23 -23.31 -27.44
CA GLU A 179 44.39 -22.47 -28.63
C GLU A 179 43.14 -22.47 -29.50
N ALA A 180 42.53 -23.64 -29.73
CA ALA A 180 41.30 -23.75 -30.50
C ALA A 180 40.14 -22.95 -29.86
N LEU A 181 40.03 -22.91 -28.53
CA LEU A 181 39.01 -22.13 -27.82
C LEU A 181 39.14 -20.61 -28.02
N GLY A 182 40.35 -20.11 -28.30
CA GLY A 182 40.59 -18.70 -28.62
C GLY A 182 40.27 -18.30 -30.06
N GLN A 183 39.96 -19.26 -30.94
CA GLN A 183 39.70 -18.99 -32.36
C GLN A 183 38.23 -18.62 -32.62
N SER A 184 37.99 -17.92 -33.73
CA SER A 184 36.62 -17.63 -34.17
C SER A 184 35.88 -18.90 -34.60
N THR A 185 34.56 -18.93 -34.37
CA THR A 185 33.70 -20.07 -34.74
C THR A 185 33.81 -20.42 -36.24
N ASP A 186 34.04 -19.43 -37.09
CA ASP A 186 34.21 -19.62 -38.54
C ASP A 186 35.50 -20.36 -38.87
N ARG A 187 36.62 -19.97 -38.24
CA ARG A 187 37.90 -20.66 -38.41
C ARG A 187 37.84 -22.09 -37.90
N LEU A 188 37.22 -22.30 -36.73
CA LEU A 188 37.01 -23.63 -36.18
C LEU A 188 36.13 -24.51 -37.08
N THR A 189 35.09 -23.93 -37.70
CA THR A 189 34.22 -24.66 -38.63
C THR A 189 34.98 -25.10 -39.88
N MET A 190 35.80 -24.21 -40.45
CA MET A 190 36.62 -24.55 -41.61
C MET A 190 37.71 -25.57 -41.28
N ALA A 191 38.36 -25.45 -40.11
CA ALA A 191 39.34 -26.41 -39.62
C ALA A 191 38.71 -27.79 -39.40
N PHE A 192 37.50 -27.83 -38.85
CA PHE A 192 36.72 -29.06 -38.68
C PHE A 192 36.37 -29.71 -40.02
N ILE A 193 35.85 -28.95 -40.99
CA ILE A 193 35.56 -29.46 -42.35
C ILE A 193 36.82 -30.05 -42.99
N ALA A 194 37.93 -29.30 -42.95
CA ALA A 194 39.20 -29.77 -43.51
C ALA A 194 39.72 -31.04 -42.82
N ALA A 195 39.53 -31.16 -41.50
CA ALA A 195 39.90 -32.36 -40.73
C ALA A 195 39.02 -33.57 -41.11
N CYS A 196 37.72 -33.38 -41.33
CA CYS A 196 36.81 -34.43 -41.81
C CYS A 196 37.16 -34.86 -43.25
N GLU A 197 37.42 -33.92 -44.15
CA GLU A 197 37.71 -34.22 -45.57
C GLU A 197 39.04 -34.97 -45.77
N LYS A 198 40.00 -34.80 -44.85
CA LYS A 198 41.24 -35.60 -44.84
C LYS A 198 40.99 -37.11 -44.67
N VAL A 199 39.93 -37.47 -43.92
CA VAL A 199 39.58 -38.87 -43.64
C VAL A 199 38.54 -39.39 -44.63
N LEU A 200 37.48 -38.61 -44.85
CA LEU A 200 36.29 -39.03 -45.61
C LEU A 200 36.38 -38.69 -47.11
N GLY A 201 37.42 -38.00 -47.53
CA GLY A 201 37.50 -37.35 -48.84
C GLY A 201 36.60 -36.11 -48.94
N PRO A 202 36.62 -35.40 -50.08
CA PRO A 202 35.84 -34.18 -50.29
C PRO A 202 34.35 -34.42 -50.09
N ARG A 203 33.68 -33.51 -49.35
CA ARG A 203 32.26 -33.63 -49.00
C ARG A 203 31.37 -32.75 -49.87
N PRO A 204 30.22 -33.22 -50.37
CA PRO A 204 29.35 -32.42 -51.22
C PRO A 204 28.79 -31.23 -50.42
N ARG A 205 28.78 -30.06 -51.05
CA ARG A 205 28.18 -28.84 -50.50
C ARG A 205 26.76 -28.71 -51.06
N LEU A 206 25.77 -28.81 -50.19
CA LEU A 206 24.36 -28.72 -50.52
C LEU A 206 23.95 -27.24 -50.47
N HIS A 207 23.26 -26.77 -51.51
CA HIS A 207 22.74 -25.41 -51.58
C HIS A 207 21.22 -25.48 -51.37
N LEU A 208 20.73 -24.75 -50.37
CA LEU A 208 19.33 -24.74 -49.98
C LEU A 208 18.79 -23.31 -49.99
N GLU A 209 17.60 -23.15 -50.54
CA GLU A 209 16.87 -21.88 -50.55
C GLU A 209 16.33 -21.51 -49.14
N PRO A 210 15.93 -20.25 -48.90
CA PRO A 210 15.25 -19.86 -47.67
C PRO A 210 13.95 -20.64 -47.44
N GLY A 211 13.65 -20.99 -46.18
CA GLY A 211 12.43 -21.66 -45.77
C GLY A 211 12.52 -23.20 -45.67
N VAL A 212 13.66 -23.80 -46.00
CA VAL A 212 13.90 -25.23 -45.88
C VAL A 212 14.14 -25.63 -44.42
N ARG A 213 13.40 -26.62 -43.93
CA ARG A 213 13.57 -27.14 -42.56
C ARG A 213 14.60 -28.27 -42.53
N LEU A 214 15.69 -28.05 -41.81
CA LEU A 214 16.80 -29.00 -41.64
C LEU A 214 16.52 -30.04 -40.55
N THR A 215 15.83 -29.62 -39.49
CA THR A 215 15.39 -30.50 -38.39
C THR A 215 13.97 -30.15 -37.98
N HIS A 216 13.27 -31.12 -37.39
CA HIS A 216 11.93 -30.94 -36.86
C HIS A 216 11.91 -31.27 -35.38
N GLN A 217 11.44 -30.34 -34.54
CA GLN A 217 11.36 -30.56 -33.09
C GLN A 217 10.71 -31.92 -32.76
N GLY A 218 11.38 -32.69 -31.91
CA GLY A 218 10.94 -34.00 -31.46
C GLY A 218 11.18 -35.15 -32.44
N GLN A 219 11.63 -34.91 -33.67
CA GLN A 219 11.98 -35.98 -34.63
C GLN A 219 13.41 -36.49 -34.39
N PRO A 220 13.72 -37.74 -34.78
CA PRO A 220 15.09 -38.25 -34.72
C PRO A 220 16.03 -37.46 -35.63
N VAL A 221 17.31 -37.41 -35.26
CA VAL A 221 18.40 -36.72 -35.96
C VAL A 221 19.51 -37.72 -36.19
N ASP A 222 19.65 -38.16 -37.45
CA ASP A 222 20.59 -39.21 -37.86
C ASP A 222 21.89 -38.65 -38.47
N GLY A 223 22.12 -37.35 -38.31
CA GLY A 223 23.27 -36.67 -38.89
C GLY A 223 23.39 -35.22 -38.45
N VAL A 224 24.49 -34.60 -38.85
CA VAL A 224 24.84 -33.23 -38.51
C VAL A 224 24.95 -32.39 -39.76
N TYR A 225 24.33 -31.22 -39.74
CA TYR A 225 24.45 -30.23 -40.81
C TYR A 225 25.47 -29.16 -40.41
N ILE A 226 26.50 -28.99 -41.22
CA ILE A 226 27.54 -27.97 -41.04
C ILE A 226 27.26 -26.84 -42.02
N VAL A 227 26.89 -25.67 -41.51
CA VAL A 227 26.59 -24.48 -42.30
C VAL A 227 27.90 -23.78 -42.69
N VAL A 228 28.22 -23.84 -43.97
CA VAL A 228 29.41 -23.21 -44.58
C VAL A 228 29.14 -21.73 -44.81
N SER A 229 27.97 -21.39 -45.35
CA SER A 229 27.53 -20.00 -45.57
C SER A 229 26.01 -19.87 -45.44
N GLY A 230 25.52 -18.67 -45.17
CA GLY A 230 24.09 -18.40 -44.94
C GLY A 230 23.66 -18.48 -43.47
N ALA A 231 22.36 -18.29 -43.23
CA ALA A 231 21.76 -18.24 -41.90
C ALA A 231 20.62 -19.23 -41.72
N VAL A 232 20.53 -19.76 -40.49
CA VAL A 232 19.50 -20.70 -40.05
C VAL A 232 18.88 -20.17 -38.76
N ALA A 233 17.56 -20.08 -38.72
CA ALA A 233 16.80 -19.76 -37.52
C ALA A 233 16.44 -21.04 -36.76
N LEU A 234 16.47 -20.97 -35.43
CA LEU A 234 16.05 -22.04 -34.54
C LEU A 234 14.75 -21.63 -33.88
N THR A 235 13.66 -22.37 -34.12
CA THR A 235 12.35 -22.12 -33.51
C THR A 235 11.93 -23.28 -32.62
N ARG A 236 11.14 -22.95 -31.59
CA ARG A 236 10.56 -23.93 -30.67
C ARG A 236 9.09 -23.61 -30.47
N HIS A 237 8.24 -24.59 -30.66
CA HIS A 237 6.84 -24.46 -30.34
C HIS A 237 6.63 -24.61 -28.82
N THR A 238 5.94 -23.63 -28.23
CA THR A 238 5.59 -23.60 -26.81
C THR A 238 4.07 -23.51 -26.63
N ARG A 239 3.58 -23.64 -25.40
CA ARG A 239 2.14 -23.51 -25.09
C ARG A 239 1.56 -22.13 -25.40
N VAL A 240 2.41 -21.11 -25.53
CA VAL A 240 2.02 -19.71 -25.76
C VAL A 240 2.21 -19.30 -27.23
N GLY A 241 2.71 -20.21 -28.08
CA GLY A 241 2.98 -19.96 -29.50
C GLY A 241 4.38 -20.41 -29.93
N GLU A 242 4.73 -20.15 -31.19
CA GLU A 242 6.07 -20.38 -31.72
C GLU A 242 7.03 -19.32 -31.18
N VAL A 243 8.02 -19.76 -30.40
CA VAL A 243 9.08 -18.91 -29.89
C VAL A 243 10.29 -19.10 -30.80
N THR A 244 10.68 -18.04 -31.49
CA THR A 244 11.96 -18.05 -32.20
C THR A 244 13.06 -17.91 -31.18
N LEU A 245 13.84 -18.97 -31.01
CA LEU A 245 14.93 -18.96 -30.05
C LEU A 245 16.02 -18.00 -30.54
N HIS A 246 16.34 -17.98 -31.84
CA HIS A 246 17.33 -17.08 -32.44
C HIS A 246 17.11 -16.81 -33.95
N HIS A 247 17.43 -15.59 -34.40
CA HIS A 247 17.40 -15.19 -35.82
C HIS A 247 18.75 -15.24 -36.56
N ALA A 248 19.88 -15.42 -35.85
CA ALA A 248 21.19 -15.55 -36.47
C ALA A 248 22.13 -16.42 -35.61
N THR A 249 22.45 -17.61 -36.14
CA THR A 249 23.62 -18.48 -35.86
C THR A 249 24.22 -18.47 -34.43
N THR A 250 23.64 -19.25 -33.50
CA THR A 250 24.32 -19.62 -32.24
C THR A 250 25.25 -20.84 -32.40
N GLY A 251 25.33 -21.39 -33.62
CA GLY A 251 26.28 -22.43 -33.99
C GLY A 251 26.21 -22.73 -35.48
N ARG A 252 27.37 -22.89 -36.13
CA ARG A 252 27.46 -23.34 -37.53
C ARG A 252 27.17 -24.82 -37.71
N ILE A 253 26.83 -25.52 -36.64
CA ILE A 253 26.56 -26.95 -36.64
C ILE A 253 25.17 -27.20 -36.07
N VAL A 254 24.27 -27.74 -36.90
CA VAL A 254 22.89 -28.11 -36.55
C VAL A 254 22.81 -29.62 -36.34
N GLY A 255 22.15 -30.06 -35.27
CA GLY A 255 21.97 -31.48 -34.94
C GLY A 255 22.97 -32.05 -33.92
N LEU A 256 24.06 -31.33 -33.65
CA LEU A 256 25.13 -31.82 -32.75
C LEU A 256 24.67 -32.08 -31.30
N VAL A 257 23.93 -31.14 -30.71
CA VAL A 257 23.39 -31.31 -29.34
C VAL A 257 22.33 -32.41 -29.30
N SER A 258 21.61 -32.61 -30.41
CA SER A 258 20.62 -33.68 -30.57
C SER A 258 21.27 -35.05 -30.57
N LEU A 259 22.49 -35.19 -31.14
CA LEU A 259 23.26 -36.44 -31.08
C LEU A 259 23.68 -36.80 -29.66
N ALA A 260 24.09 -35.80 -28.86
CA ALA A 260 24.40 -36.01 -27.44
C ALA A 260 23.15 -36.33 -26.59
N SER A 261 21.96 -35.93 -27.05
CA SER A 261 20.71 -35.97 -26.27
C SER A 261 19.72 -37.02 -26.83
N HIS A 262 20.15 -38.27 -26.95
CA HIS A 262 19.30 -39.41 -27.39
C HIS A 262 18.80 -39.31 -28.84
N GLY A 263 19.48 -38.55 -29.70
CA GLY A 263 19.23 -38.53 -31.14
C GLY A 263 17.92 -37.85 -31.56
N ARG A 264 17.31 -36.99 -30.74
CA ARG A 264 16.08 -36.24 -31.13
C ARG A 264 16.32 -34.74 -31.17
N ALA A 265 15.75 -34.08 -32.16
CA ALA A 265 15.87 -32.65 -32.35
C ALA A 265 15.16 -31.87 -31.24
N PHE A 266 15.92 -31.03 -30.52
CA PHE A 266 15.37 -30.14 -29.50
C PHE A 266 14.60 -28.95 -30.09
N VAL A 267 14.95 -28.55 -31.33
CA VAL A 267 14.43 -27.36 -32.02
C VAL A 267 14.20 -27.66 -33.50
N THR A 268 13.31 -26.88 -34.11
CA THR A 268 13.16 -26.85 -35.57
C THR A 268 14.17 -25.86 -36.13
N ALA A 269 15.01 -26.31 -37.06
CA ALA A 269 15.99 -25.46 -37.73
C ALA A 269 15.51 -25.16 -39.15
N THR A 270 15.40 -23.89 -39.52
CA THR A 270 14.89 -23.45 -40.83
C THR A 270 15.88 -22.47 -41.46
N THR A 271 16.24 -22.66 -42.73
CA THR A 271 17.08 -21.72 -43.49
C THR A 271 16.35 -20.38 -43.62
N THR A 272 17.02 -19.26 -43.36
CA THR A 272 16.45 -17.91 -43.51
C THR A 272 17.02 -17.15 -44.70
N THR A 273 18.18 -17.58 -45.19
CA THR A 273 18.82 -17.11 -46.43
C THR A 273 19.09 -18.30 -47.34
N ASP A 274 19.65 -18.05 -48.53
CA ASP A 274 20.38 -19.11 -49.24
C ASP A 274 21.49 -19.63 -48.33
N VAL A 275 21.54 -20.95 -48.16
CA VAL A 275 22.45 -21.64 -47.24
C VAL A 275 23.24 -22.69 -48.00
N GLU A 276 24.55 -22.66 -47.84
CA GLU A 276 25.45 -23.74 -48.23
C GLU A 276 25.79 -24.58 -47.00
N LEU A 277 25.57 -25.89 -47.05
CA LEU A 277 25.84 -26.78 -45.93
C LEU A 277 26.43 -28.13 -46.34
N ILE A 278 27.05 -28.81 -45.38
CA ILE A 278 27.55 -30.18 -45.50
C ILE A 278 26.76 -31.05 -44.53
N LEU A 279 26.15 -32.13 -45.02
CA LEU A 279 25.52 -33.16 -44.19
C LEU A 279 26.52 -34.30 -43.95
N LEU A 280 26.78 -34.61 -42.69
CA LEU A 280 27.50 -35.81 -42.26
C LEU A 280 26.54 -36.76 -41.56
N SER A 281 26.51 -38.03 -41.96
CA SER A 281 25.83 -39.06 -41.18
C SER A 281 26.58 -39.34 -39.87
N ILE A 282 25.91 -39.98 -38.92
CA ILE A 282 26.54 -40.40 -37.65
C ILE A 282 27.76 -41.28 -37.91
N GLU A 283 27.68 -42.24 -38.84
CA GLU A 283 28.79 -43.16 -39.16
C GLU A 283 29.99 -42.42 -39.79
N GLN A 284 29.72 -41.42 -40.64
CA GLN A 284 30.76 -40.59 -41.24
C GLN A 284 31.45 -39.72 -40.18
N LEU A 285 30.68 -39.11 -39.30
CA LEU A 285 31.21 -38.31 -38.20
C LEU A 285 32.06 -39.17 -37.24
N ASP A 286 31.54 -40.31 -36.83
CA ASP A 286 32.21 -41.28 -35.95
C ASP A 286 33.54 -41.77 -36.55
N ARG A 287 33.55 -42.07 -37.85
CA ARG A 287 34.78 -42.42 -38.56
C ARG A 287 35.81 -41.27 -38.58
N ALA A 288 35.36 -40.05 -38.88
CA ALA A 288 36.25 -38.88 -38.93
C ALA A 288 36.85 -38.53 -37.56
N LEU A 289 36.11 -38.78 -36.47
CA LEU A 289 36.57 -38.59 -35.10
C LEU A 289 37.62 -39.64 -34.71
N ARG A 290 37.38 -40.92 -35.03
CA ARG A 290 38.32 -42.01 -34.70
C ARG A 290 39.64 -41.94 -35.46
N GLU A 291 39.62 -41.56 -36.74
CA GLU A 291 40.80 -41.64 -37.61
C GLU A 291 41.66 -40.36 -37.60
N ASN A 292 41.18 -39.24 -37.05
CA ASN A 292 41.93 -37.98 -37.01
C ASN A 292 41.68 -37.18 -35.71
N PRO A 293 42.67 -37.12 -34.79
CA PRO A 293 42.56 -36.37 -33.52
C PRO A 293 42.24 -34.88 -33.69
N ALA A 294 42.65 -34.27 -34.81
CA ALA A 294 42.32 -32.87 -35.08
C ALA A 294 40.82 -32.67 -35.33
N THR A 295 40.10 -33.68 -35.83
CA THR A 295 38.64 -33.65 -35.98
C THR A 295 37.96 -33.54 -34.62
N GLU A 296 38.41 -34.37 -33.65
CA GLU A 296 37.87 -34.39 -32.29
C GLU A 296 38.14 -33.08 -31.54
N GLN A 297 39.36 -32.55 -31.64
CA GLN A 297 39.73 -31.28 -31.02
C GLN A 297 38.91 -30.10 -31.55
N ASN A 298 38.78 -29.99 -32.88
CA ASN A 298 37.99 -28.91 -33.50
C ASN A 298 36.50 -29.05 -33.17
N LEU A 299 35.96 -30.28 -33.12
CA LEU A 299 34.59 -30.52 -32.71
C LEU A 299 34.35 -30.13 -31.26
N ALA A 300 35.25 -30.52 -30.35
CA ALA A 300 35.18 -30.16 -28.94
C ALA A 300 35.24 -28.63 -28.75
N ALA A 301 36.15 -27.94 -29.43
CA ALA A 301 36.22 -26.48 -29.39
C ALA A 301 34.94 -25.80 -29.93
N LEU A 302 34.34 -26.32 -31.00
CA LEU A 302 33.07 -25.83 -31.53
C LEU A 302 31.90 -26.07 -30.55
N ILE A 303 31.87 -27.22 -29.87
CA ILE A 303 30.88 -27.53 -28.82
C ILE A 303 31.01 -26.53 -27.69
N ILE A 304 32.22 -26.40 -27.12
CA ILE A 304 32.47 -25.53 -25.98
C ILE A 304 32.14 -24.09 -26.35
N SER A 305 32.66 -23.57 -27.47
CA SER A 305 32.37 -22.21 -27.92
C SER A 305 30.87 -21.97 -28.13
N SER A 306 30.14 -22.92 -28.71
CA SER A 306 28.70 -22.81 -28.92
C SER A 306 27.88 -22.92 -27.63
N LEU A 307 28.30 -23.76 -26.68
CA LEU A 307 27.66 -23.89 -25.37
C LEU A 307 27.93 -22.66 -24.51
N THR A 308 29.17 -22.17 -24.44
CA THR A 308 29.53 -20.93 -23.71
C THR A 308 28.73 -19.75 -24.23
N LYS A 309 28.63 -19.57 -25.56
CA LYS A 309 27.78 -18.52 -26.15
C LYS A 309 26.30 -18.67 -25.80
N ARG A 310 25.78 -19.90 -25.74
CA ARG A 310 24.39 -20.17 -25.35
C ARG A 310 24.15 -19.92 -23.86
N LEU A 311 25.08 -20.32 -23.00
CA LEU A 311 24.97 -20.18 -21.55
C LEU A 311 24.99 -18.70 -21.16
N SER A 312 26.00 -17.95 -21.63
CA SER A 312 26.12 -16.51 -21.39
C SER A 312 24.88 -15.75 -21.89
N ARG A 313 24.35 -16.10 -23.06
CA ARG A 313 23.11 -15.50 -23.56
C ARG A 313 21.89 -15.86 -22.70
N SER A 314 21.83 -17.10 -22.20
CA SER A 314 20.75 -17.51 -21.30
C SER A 314 20.80 -16.74 -19.98
N GLU A 315 21.99 -16.47 -19.44
CA GLU A 315 22.17 -15.66 -18.23
C GLU A 315 21.70 -14.22 -18.46
N ILE A 316 22.12 -13.59 -19.56
CA ILE A 316 21.67 -12.24 -19.93
C ILE A 316 20.14 -12.18 -20.04
N LEU A 317 19.53 -13.15 -20.73
CA LEU A 317 18.07 -13.22 -20.88
C LEU A 317 17.35 -13.44 -19.53
N GLN A 318 17.95 -14.15 -18.58
CA GLN A 318 17.37 -14.31 -17.24
C GLN A 318 17.40 -12.99 -16.47
N VAL A 319 18.49 -12.24 -16.57
CA VAL A 319 18.61 -10.90 -15.96
C VAL A 319 17.58 -9.96 -16.56
N GLU A 320 17.53 -9.83 -17.89
CA GLU A 320 16.54 -8.98 -18.58
C GLU A 320 15.10 -9.37 -18.24
N LYS A 321 14.80 -10.66 -18.12
CA LYS A 321 13.47 -11.15 -17.72
C LYS A 321 13.12 -10.71 -16.30
N ILE A 322 14.06 -10.80 -15.36
CA ILE A 322 13.84 -10.39 -13.96
C ILE A 322 13.57 -8.88 -13.91
N GLU A 323 14.37 -8.08 -14.62
CA GLU A 323 14.19 -6.63 -14.70
C GLU A 323 12.84 -6.24 -15.32
N LEU A 324 12.47 -6.86 -16.44
CA LEU A 324 11.18 -6.60 -17.09
C LEU A 324 10.00 -7.00 -16.20
N ALA A 325 10.10 -8.12 -15.50
CA ALA A 325 9.06 -8.55 -14.56
C ALA A 325 8.89 -7.54 -13.42
N ALA A 326 9.99 -7.01 -12.88
CA ALA A 326 9.94 -5.97 -11.85
C ALA A 326 9.31 -4.67 -12.38
N ALA A 327 9.68 -4.24 -13.60
CA ALA A 327 9.12 -3.04 -14.22
C ALA A 327 7.60 -3.15 -14.45
N VAL A 328 7.13 -4.29 -14.96
CA VAL A 328 5.70 -4.55 -15.18
C VAL A 328 4.92 -4.53 -13.88
N GLU A 329 5.47 -5.10 -12.81
CA GLU A 329 4.80 -5.10 -11.50
C GLU A 329 4.72 -3.68 -10.90
N ALA A 330 5.77 -2.88 -11.06
CA ALA A 330 5.78 -1.47 -10.65
C ALA A 330 4.74 -0.65 -11.42
N GLU A 331 4.64 -0.81 -12.75
CA GLU A 331 3.65 -0.13 -13.59
C GLU A 331 2.22 -0.55 -13.21
N ARG A 332 1.99 -1.84 -12.94
CA ARG A 332 0.68 -2.32 -12.45
C ARG A 332 0.30 -1.68 -11.12
N ALA A 333 1.22 -1.62 -10.16
CA ALA A 333 0.97 -1.00 -8.86
C ALA A 333 0.63 0.49 -9.01
N GLN A 334 1.38 1.21 -9.84
CA GLN A 334 1.11 2.63 -10.13
C GLN A 334 -0.27 2.84 -10.77
N THR A 335 -0.62 1.99 -11.75
CA THR A 335 -1.91 2.06 -12.44
C THR A 335 -3.07 1.79 -11.48
N ALA A 336 -2.92 0.80 -10.58
CA ALA A 336 -3.92 0.50 -9.57
C ALA A 336 -4.13 1.66 -8.59
N GLN A 337 -3.05 2.31 -8.15
CA GLN A 337 -3.14 3.51 -7.30
C GLN A 337 -3.83 4.68 -8.02
N ALA A 338 -3.47 4.93 -9.28
CA ALA A 338 -4.08 6.00 -10.07
C ALA A 338 -5.58 5.77 -10.28
N LEU A 339 -5.99 4.51 -10.52
CA LEU A 339 -7.40 4.16 -10.66
C LEU A 339 -8.17 4.39 -9.37
N ALA A 340 -7.64 3.95 -8.23
CA ALA A 340 -8.27 4.16 -6.92
C ALA A 340 -8.43 5.65 -6.59
N ALA A 341 -7.41 6.46 -6.86
CA ALA A 341 -7.46 7.91 -6.68
C ALA A 341 -8.52 8.56 -7.59
N LEU A 342 -8.64 8.12 -8.83
CA LEU A 342 -9.64 8.62 -9.78
C LEU A 342 -11.07 8.27 -9.33
N GLU A 343 -11.29 7.04 -8.86
CA GLU A 343 -12.60 6.62 -8.35
C GLU A 343 -13.02 7.44 -7.13
N GLN A 344 -12.09 7.69 -6.21
CA GLN A 344 -12.33 8.52 -5.03
C GLN A 344 -12.69 9.96 -5.41
N ALA A 345 -11.89 10.60 -6.28
CA ALA A 345 -12.17 11.95 -6.76
C ALA A 345 -13.53 12.06 -7.48
N ARG A 346 -13.91 11.03 -8.25
CA ARG A 346 -15.22 10.97 -8.91
C ARG A 346 -16.37 10.91 -7.90
N LEU A 347 -16.22 10.12 -6.85
CA LEU A 347 -17.24 10.01 -5.80
C LEU A 347 -17.42 11.33 -5.04
N GLU A 348 -16.33 12.03 -4.75
CA GLU A 348 -16.35 13.35 -4.12
C GLU A 348 -17.04 14.39 -5.00
N LEU A 349 -16.71 14.44 -6.29
CA LEU A 349 -17.36 15.35 -7.24
C LEU A 349 -18.85 15.08 -7.38
N LEU A 350 -19.26 13.81 -7.47
CA LEU A 350 -20.68 13.45 -7.52
C LEU A 350 -21.42 13.84 -6.24
N ALA A 351 -20.76 13.74 -5.08
CA ALA A 351 -21.34 14.22 -3.83
C ALA A 351 -21.51 15.74 -3.86
N GLN A 352 -20.47 16.49 -4.23
CA GLN A 352 -20.50 17.95 -4.34
C GLN A 352 -21.58 18.44 -5.31
N GLU A 353 -21.65 17.87 -6.52
CA GLU A 353 -22.64 18.23 -7.54
C GLU A 353 -24.06 17.94 -7.05
N ARG A 354 -24.26 16.79 -6.39
CA ARG A 354 -25.57 16.43 -5.83
C ARG A 354 -25.98 17.35 -4.69
N PHE A 355 -25.07 17.77 -3.82
CA PHE A 355 -25.39 18.71 -2.74
C PHE A 355 -25.63 20.14 -3.25
N ALA A 356 -24.86 20.60 -4.24
CA ALA A 356 -25.06 21.91 -4.86
C ALA A 356 -26.42 22.01 -5.57
N THR A 357 -26.76 21.02 -6.40
CA THR A 357 -28.06 20.98 -7.12
C THR A 357 -29.25 20.82 -6.17
N LEU A 358 -29.10 20.03 -5.10
CA LEU A 358 -30.12 19.94 -4.06
C LEU A 358 -30.26 21.32 -3.36
N GLY A 359 -29.15 21.97 -3.02
CA GLY A 359 -29.07 23.26 -2.34
C GLY A 359 -29.83 24.36 -3.06
N GLU A 360 -29.64 24.49 -4.37
CA GLU A 360 -30.33 25.47 -5.20
C GLU A 360 -31.84 25.21 -5.25
N LEU A 361 -32.25 23.96 -5.45
CA LEU A 361 -33.67 23.58 -5.51
C LEU A 361 -34.39 23.76 -4.16
N ALA A 362 -33.74 23.40 -3.05
CA ALA A 362 -34.39 23.52 -1.75
C ALA A 362 -34.49 24.97 -1.27
N ALA A 363 -33.54 25.85 -1.61
CA ALA A 363 -33.67 27.28 -1.33
C ALA A 363 -34.86 27.89 -2.08
N GLY A 364 -35.06 27.51 -3.34
CA GLY A 364 -36.24 27.88 -4.13
C GLY A 364 -37.54 27.35 -3.51
N VAL A 365 -37.60 26.05 -3.21
CA VAL A 365 -38.77 25.40 -2.60
C VAL A 365 -39.08 25.97 -1.21
N ALA A 366 -38.08 26.26 -0.39
CA ALA A 366 -38.26 26.86 0.93
C ALA A 366 -38.89 28.25 0.83
N HIS A 367 -38.42 29.07 -0.11
CA HIS A 367 -39.00 30.38 -0.37
C HIS A 367 -40.45 30.26 -0.88
N GLU A 368 -40.70 29.34 -1.81
CA GLU A 368 -42.03 29.11 -2.37
C GLU A 368 -43.04 28.51 -1.38
N LEU A 369 -42.60 27.74 -0.37
CA LEU A 369 -43.45 27.18 0.68
C LEU A 369 -43.70 28.16 1.82
N ASN A 370 -42.72 28.99 2.19
CA ASN A 370 -42.89 30.00 3.22
C ASN A 370 -43.92 31.07 2.83
N ASN A 371 -44.01 31.39 1.53
CA ASN A 371 -44.96 32.38 1.00
C ASN A 371 -46.44 32.04 1.28
N PRO A 372 -46.97 30.86 0.90
CA PRO A 372 -48.34 30.47 1.21
C PRO A 372 -48.57 30.23 2.71
N VAL A 373 -47.58 29.73 3.45
CA VAL A 373 -47.68 29.57 4.92
C VAL A 373 -47.88 30.92 5.60
N ALA A 374 -47.09 31.93 5.24
CA ALA A 374 -47.26 33.28 5.76
C ALA A 374 -48.60 33.90 5.35
N ALA A 375 -49.14 33.54 4.17
CA ALA A 375 -50.47 33.97 3.76
C ALA A 375 -51.59 33.33 4.60
N LEU A 376 -51.45 32.04 4.95
CA LEU A 376 -52.40 31.32 5.81
C LEU A 376 -52.40 31.86 7.24
N GLU A 377 -51.22 32.18 7.80
CA GLU A 377 -51.10 32.81 9.12
C GLU A 377 -51.82 34.15 9.14
N ARG A 378 -51.52 35.04 8.17
CA ARG A 378 -52.20 36.35 8.06
C ARG A 378 -53.71 36.21 7.90
N ALA A 379 -54.17 35.25 7.11
CA ALA A 379 -55.61 34.99 6.95
C ALA A 379 -56.24 34.52 8.26
N SER A 380 -55.56 33.63 9.00
CA SER A 380 -56.03 33.18 10.32
C SER A 380 -56.09 34.33 11.33
N ASP A 381 -55.08 35.20 11.37
CA ASP A 381 -55.07 36.36 12.25
C ASP A 381 -56.18 37.35 11.88
N HIS A 382 -56.40 37.61 10.59
CA HIS A 382 -57.47 38.51 10.13
C HIS A 382 -58.87 37.97 10.46
N LEU A 383 -59.11 36.66 10.27
CA LEU A 383 -60.38 36.03 10.66
C LEU A 383 -60.64 36.16 12.18
N GLN A 384 -59.59 36.20 12.99
CA GLN A 384 -59.73 36.41 14.43
C GLN A 384 -60.04 37.87 14.77
N GLU A 385 -59.40 38.82 14.10
CA GLU A 385 -59.70 40.25 14.23
C GLU A 385 -61.14 40.55 13.81
N ASP A 386 -61.59 40.01 12.68
CA ASP A 386 -62.96 40.16 12.18
C ASP A 386 -63.97 39.55 13.14
N LEU A 387 -63.68 38.36 13.69
CA LEU A 387 -64.53 37.73 14.70
C LEU A 387 -64.60 38.57 15.98
N ALA A 388 -63.46 39.09 16.46
CA ALA A 388 -63.42 39.97 17.62
C ALA A 388 -64.21 41.26 17.38
N ALA A 389 -64.10 41.85 16.19
CA ALA A 389 -64.86 43.04 15.79
C ALA A 389 -66.37 42.77 15.75
N LEU A 390 -66.81 41.69 15.11
CA LEU A 390 -68.23 41.28 15.09
C LEU A 390 -68.78 41.04 16.50
N MET A 391 -68.00 40.37 17.35
CA MET A 391 -68.41 40.07 18.73
C MET A 391 -68.42 41.31 19.62
N SER A 392 -67.66 42.37 19.33
CA SER A 392 -67.67 43.61 20.13
C SER A 392 -69.05 44.26 20.27
N THR A 393 -69.95 44.04 19.31
CA THR A 393 -71.32 44.57 19.29
C THR A 393 -72.40 43.57 19.69
N HIS A 394 -72.05 42.29 19.92
CA HIS A 394 -73.02 41.24 20.23
C HIS A 394 -73.27 41.17 21.76
N PRO A 395 -74.52 40.97 22.22
CA PRO A 395 -74.85 40.88 23.66
C PRO A 395 -74.01 39.83 24.42
N ASP A 396 -73.77 38.68 23.80
CA ASP A 396 -72.92 37.60 24.35
C ASP A 396 -71.46 37.63 23.83
N GLY A 397 -71.07 38.69 23.15
CA GLY A 397 -69.80 38.75 22.42
C GLY A 397 -68.57 38.62 23.30
N LYS A 398 -68.60 39.18 24.52
CA LYS A 398 -67.52 39.02 25.51
C LYS A 398 -67.34 37.55 25.91
N PHE A 399 -68.44 36.84 26.18
CA PHE A 399 -68.43 35.42 26.54
C PHE A 399 -67.91 34.55 25.39
N VAL A 400 -68.34 34.83 24.16
CA VAL A 400 -67.87 34.12 22.95
C VAL A 400 -66.38 34.36 22.72
N ALA A 401 -65.91 35.61 22.78
CA ALA A 401 -64.51 35.96 22.59
C ALA A 401 -63.58 35.31 23.63
N GLU A 402 -63.99 35.32 24.91
CA GLU A 402 -63.27 34.63 25.99
C GLU A 402 -63.22 33.11 25.76
N THR A 403 -64.32 32.52 25.29
CA THR A 403 -64.37 31.07 24.98
C THR A 403 -63.50 30.69 23.79
N VAL A 404 -63.49 31.49 22.72
CA VAL A 404 -62.58 31.32 21.56
C VAL A 404 -61.13 31.38 22.02
N GLN A 405 -60.77 32.41 22.80
CA GLN A 405 -59.39 32.61 23.25
C GLN A 405 -58.93 31.49 24.19
N ALA A 406 -59.77 31.08 25.15
CA ALA A 406 -59.50 29.96 26.05
C ALA A 406 -59.29 28.65 25.28
N ALA A 407 -60.14 28.36 24.30
CA ALA A 407 -59.99 27.15 23.48
C ALA A 407 -58.75 27.17 22.56
N ARG A 408 -58.25 28.37 22.21
CA ARG A 408 -57.06 28.57 21.37
C ARG A 408 -55.75 28.42 22.15
N THR A 409 -55.69 28.85 23.40
CA THR A 409 -54.46 28.79 24.21
C THR A 409 -54.37 27.51 25.04
N ARG A 410 -55.49 26.80 25.20
CA ARG A 410 -55.53 25.55 25.98
C ARG A 410 -54.65 24.47 25.33
N PRO A 411 -53.70 23.87 26.10
CA PRO A 411 -52.90 22.76 25.61
C PRO A 411 -53.77 21.51 25.38
N ALA A 412 -53.28 20.60 24.55
CA ALA A 412 -53.97 19.34 24.32
C ALA A 412 -54.00 18.49 25.62
N SER A 413 -55.18 18.18 26.12
CA SER A 413 -55.35 17.33 27.30
C SER A 413 -55.03 15.87 26.98
N SER A 414 -54.38 15.17 27.91
CA SER A 414 -54.17 13.72 27.77
C SER A 414 -55.50 12.96 27.87
N THR A 415 -55.58 11.78 27.25
CA THR A 415 -56.78 10.92 27.33
C THR A 415 -57.13 10.52 28.78
N ARG A 416 -56.14 10.55 29.69
CA ARG A 416 -56.36 10.32 31.12
C ARG A 416 -57.01 11.54 31.80
N ALA A 417 -56.54 12.74 31.50
CA ALA A 417 -57.10 13.99 32.02
C ALA A 417 -58.53 14.22 31.50
N GLU A 418 -58.78 13.97 30.21
CA GLU A 418 -60.11 14.12 29.60
C GLU A 418 -61.15 13.16 30.22
N ARG A 419 -60.76 11.91 30.49
CA ARG A 419 -61.63 10.93 31.20
C ARG A 419 -61.86 11.28 32.67
N ALA A 420 -60.90 11.95 33.31
CA ALA A 420 -61.07 12.42 34.69
C ALA A 420 -62.03 13.59 34.76
N ALA A 421 -61.85 14.61 33.91
CA ALA A 421 -62.74 15.76 33.79
C ALA A 421 -64.17 15.36 33.39
N ARG A 422 -64.34 14.38 32.49
CA ARG A 422 -65.68 13.90 32.13
C ARG A 422 -66.40 13.27 33.31
N ARG A 423 -65.72 12.46 34.12
CA ARG A 423 -66.32 11.81 35.30
C ARG A 423 -66.70 12.81 36.38
N SER A 424 -65.88 13.85 36.60
CA SER A 424 -66.22 14.91 37.57
C SER A 424 -67.42 15.73 37.11
N LEU A 425 -67.50 16.07 35.82
CA LEU A 425 -68.63 16.82 35.26
C LEU A 425 -69.92 15.99 35.19
N GLU A 426 -69.82 14.69 34.86
CA GLU A 426 -70.98 13.78 34.86
C GLU A 426 -71.60 13.67 36.27
N ALA A 427 -70.79 13.72 37.33
CA ALA A 427 -71.28 13.78 38.70
C ALA A 427 -71.99 15.11 39.05
N VAL A 428 -71.73 16.20 38.32
CA VAL A 428 -72.33 17.52 38.56
C VAL A 428 -73.63 17.71 37.77
N VAL A 429 -73.68 17.24 36.51
CA VAL A 429 -74.80 17.50 35.59
C VAL A 429 -75.71 16.28 35.36
N GLY A 430 -75.24 15.07 35.68
CA GLY A 430 -76.03 13.83 35.60
C GLY A 430 -76.28 13.29 34.18
N ASP A 431 -75.72 13.92 33.15
CA ASP A 431 -75.84 13.53 31.74
C ASP A 431 -74.45 13.36 31.11
N HIS A 432 -74.23 12.17 30.53
CA HIS A 432 -72.96 11.78 29.91
C HIS A 432 -72.61 12.61 28.66
N ASP A 433 -73.61 12.97 27.85
CA ASP A 433 -73.41 13.71 26.62
C ASP A 433 -73.13 15.18 26.91
N LEU A 434 -73.83 15.73 27.89
CA LEU A 434 -73.62 17.09 28.37
C LEU A 434 -72.25 17.24 29.06
N ALA A 435 -71.87 16.27 29.89
CA ALA A 435 -70.53 16.22 30.49
C ALA A 435 -69.43 16.19 29.43
N ARG A 436 -69.61 15.42 28.36
CA ARG A 436 -68.68 15.37 27.21
C ARG A 436 -68.59 16.73 26.49
N GLN A 437 -69.70 17.43 26.28
CA GLN A 437 -69.71 18.76 25.68
C GLN A 437 -69.00 19.80 26.57
N LEU A 438 -69.18 19.74 27.89
CA LEU A 438 -68.53 20.66 28.83
C LEU A 438 -67.01 20.45 28.92
N VAL A 439 -66.53 19.20 28.80
CA VAL A 439 -65.09 18.90 28.66
C VAL A 439 -64.48 19.54 27.40
N VAL A 440 -65.24 19.59 26.31
CA VAL A 440 -64.83 20.23 25.04
C VAL A 440 -64.64 21.75 25.21
N LEU A 441 -65.41 22.38 26.11
CA LEU A 441 -65.24 23.78 26.51
C LEU A 441 -64.07 24.01 27.47
N GLY A 442 -63.54 22.93 28.05
CA GLY A 442 -62.42 22.97 28.98
C GLY A 442 -62.79 23.15 30.43
N MET A 443 -64.02 22.79 30.78
CA MET A 443 -64.43 22.62 32.17
C MET A 443 -63.91 21.28 32.71
N ASP A 444 -63.63 21.24 34.00
CA ASP A 444 -63.12 20.07 34.72
C ASP A 444 -63.54 20.12 36.20
N ALA A 445 -62.84 19.39 37.07
CA ALA A 445 -63.13 19.31 38.49
C ALA A 445 -62.85 20.61 39.27
N ASP A 446 -61.99 21.48 38.74
CA ASP A 446 -61.63 22.76 39.36
C ASP A 446 -62.58 23.89 38.92
N THR A 447 -63.47 23.60 37.97
CA THR A 447 -64.50 24.52 37.51
C THR A 447 -65.65 24.57 38.51
N ASP A 448 -66.10 25.78 38.85
CA ASP A 448 -67.20 26.00 39.78
C ASP A 448 -68.48 25.23 39.36
N PRO A 449 -68.98 24.29 40.19
CA PRO A 449 -70.17 23.49 39.89
C PRO A 449 -71.45 24.31 39.64
N GLU A 450 -71.54 25.54 40.17
CA GLU A 450 -72.65 26.44 39.86
C GLU A 450 -72.58 26.98 38.43
N GLN A 451 -71.38 27.32 37.95
CA GLN A 451 -71.16 27.78 36.59
C GLN A 451 -71.41 26.67 35.56
N VAL A 452 -70.98 25.45 35.88
CA VAL A 452 -71.22 24.26 35.05
C VAL A 452 -72.73 24.00 34.89
N ARG A 453 -73.49 24.06 35.99
CA ARG A 453 -74.96 23.88 35.95
C ARG A 453 -75.69 25.04 35.28
N ALA A 454 -75.23 26.27 35.48
CA ALA A 454 -75.81 27.45 34.87
C ALA A 454 -75.68 27.44 33.33
N LEU A 455 -74.52 27.02 32.80
CA LEU A 455 -74.32 26.89 31.36
C LEU A 455 -75.09 25.69 30.78
N ALA A 456 -75.11 24.56 31.48
CA ALA A 456 -75.89 23.37 31.13
C ALA A 456 -77.40 23.64 31.02
N ALA A 457 -77.93 24.56 31.85
CA ALA A 457 -79.35 24.91 31.86
C ALA A 457 -79.76 25.87 30.72
N GLN A 458 -78.82 26.35 29.89
CA GLN A 458 -79.07 27.29 28.79
C GLN A 458 -78.59 26.70 27.44
N PRO A 459 -79.42 25.90 26.74
CA PRO A 459 -79.02 25.17 25.54
C PRO A 459 -78.44 26.08 24.43
N GLU A 460 -79.06 27.23 24.17
CA GLU A 460 -78.60 28.18 23.13
C GLU A 460 -77.22 28.77 23.45
N ARG A 461 -76.98 29.08 24.74
CA ARG A 461 -75.69 29.62 25.21
C ARG A 461 -74.60 28.55 25.21
N LEU A 462 -74.95 27.31 25.53
CA LEU A 462 -74.06 26.16 25.44
C LEU A 462 -73.65 25.88 23.99
N GLU A 463 -74.59 25.93 23.04
CA GLU A 463 -74.31 25.76 21.61
C GLU A 463 -73.40 26.87 21.07
N ALA A 464 -73.65 28.12 21.47
CA ALA A 464 -72.78 29.25 21.16
C ALA A 464 -71.36 29.04 21.72
N ALA A 465 -71.25 28.58 22.97
CA ALA A 465 -69.95 28.25 23.59
C ALA A 465 -69.23 27.12 22.85
N LEU A 466 -69.94 26.07 22.42
CA LEU A 466 -69.36 24.93 21.70
C LEU A 466 -68.83 25.34 20.32
N THR A 467 -69.58 26.20 19.63
CA THR A 467 -69.16 26.81 18.36
C THR A 467 -67.94 27.72 18.56
N ALA A 468 -67.98 28.60 19.56
CA ALA A 468 -66.86 29.46 19.94
C ALA A 468 -65.59 28.65 20.26
N ALA A 469 -65.72 27.59 21.05
CA ALA A 469 -64.62 26.70 21.37
C ALA A 469 -64.11 25.93 20.14
N SER A 470 -65.00 25.58 19.21
CA SER A 470 -64.63 24.95 17.93
C SER A 470 -63.76 25.89 17.08
N ILE A 471 -64.16 27.17 16.97
CA ILE A 471 -63.40 28.20 16.25
C ILE A 471 -62.02 28.39 16.89
N GLY A 472 -61.95 28.52 18.22
CA GLY A 472 -60.68 28.65 18.94
C GLY A 472 -59.75 27.45 18.73
N ARG A 473 -60.30 26.22 18.78
CA ARG A 473 -59.52 24.99 18.50
C ARG A 473 -59.02 24.93 17.05
N GLN A 474 -59.85 25.33 16.08
CA GLN A 474 -59.46 25.36 14.67
C GLN A 474 -58.34 26.39 14.44
N GLY A 475 -58.44 27.58 15.03
CA GLY A 475 -57.38 28.59 15.01
C GLY A 475 -56.06 28.07 15.59
N ARG A 476 -56.11 27.37 16.74
CA ARG A 476 -54.94 26.71 17.33
C ARG A 476 -54.35 25.65 16.41
N ASN A 477 -55.18 24.81 15.80
CA ASN A 477 -54.70 23.76 14.89
C ASN A 477 -54.05 24.33 13.63
N MET A 478 -54.59 25.43 13.07
CA MET A 478 -53.98 26.12 11.94
C MET A 478 -52.61 26.68 12.32
N ALA A 479 -52.49 27.38 13.45
CA ALA A 479 -51.22 27.91 13.94
C ALA A 479 -50.17 26.80 14.17
N LEU A 480 -50.56 25.70 14.82
CA LEU A 480 -49.67 24.56 15.03
C LEU A 480 -49.24 23.90 13.71
N ALA A 481 -50.13 23.86 12.71
CA ALA A 481 -49.81 23.29 11.41
C ALA A 481 -48.85 24.19 10.60
N THR A 482 -49.07 25.51 10.61
CA THR A 482 -48.17 26.47 9.94
C THR A 482 -46.81 26.53 10.60
N ASP A 483 -46.74 26.54 11.94
CA ASP A 483 -45.47 26.45 12.70
C ASP A 483 -44.72 25.16 12.38
N ARG A 484 -45.44 24.04 12.27
CA ARG A 484 -44.84 22.77 11.90
C ARG A 484 -44.30 22.77 10.47
N ILE A 485 -45.01 23.35 9.51
CA ILE A 485 -44.52 23.47 8.12
C ILE A 485 -43.28 24.37 8.09
N ARG A 486 -43.30 25.50 8.81
CA ARG A 486 -42.16 26.41 8.94
C ARG A 486 -40.95 25.72 9.57
N GLY A 487 -41.16 24.95 10.63
CA GLY A 487 -40.12 24.12 11.25
C GLY A 487 -39.51 23.12 10.26
N LEU A 488 -40.35 22.39 9.50
CA LEU A 488 -39.88 21.45 8.48
C LEU A 488 -39.08 22.13 7.35
N VAL A 489 -39.53 23.30 6.89
CA VAL A 489 -38.84 24.09 5.87
C VAL A 489 -37.52 24.65 6.42
N SER A 490 -37.51 25.11 7.67
CA SER A 490 -36.29 25.59 8.34
C SER A 490 -35.28 24.47 8.50
N SER A 491 -35.69 23.28 8.95
CA SER A 491 -34.81 22.12 9.08
C SER A 491 -34.28 21.63 7.74
N LEU A 492 -35.08 21.70 6.68
CA LEU A 492 -34.62 21.44 5.31
C LEU A 492 -33.57 22.48 4.89
N SER A 493 -33.72 23.75 5.29
CA SER A 493 -32.74 24.81 5.01
C SER A 493 -31.45 24.66 5.82
N THR A 494 -31.52 24.22 7.08
CA THR A 494 -30.35 23.93 7.94
C THR A 494 -29.54 22.76 7.38
N TYR A 495 -30.20 21.78 6.76
CA TYR A 495 -29.55 20.63 6.09
C TYR A 495 -28.73 21.02 4.84
N MET A 496 -28.85 22.26 4.37
CA MET A 496 -28.45 22.68 3.01
C MET A 496 -27.43 23.82 2.99
N ARG A 497 -26.99 24.28 4.17
CA ARG A 497 -25.86 25.19 4.31
C ARG A 497 -24.78 24.61 5.24
N PRO A 498 -24.03 23.57 4.83
CA PRO A 498 -22.82 23.19 5.53
C PRO A 498 -21.70 24.21 5.33
N GLU A 499 -21.69 24.89 4.18
CA GLU A 499 -20.67 25.87 3.80
C GLU A 499 -21.14 27.29 4.15
N GLY A 500 -20.72 27.79 5.30
CA GLY A 500 -20.81 29.21 5.64
C GLY A 500 -21.13 29.57 7.09
N GLU A 501 -21.49 28.62 7.96
CA GLU A 501 -21.56 28.90 9.41
C GLU A 501 -20.13 29.03 9.96
N MET A 502 -19.80 30.21 10.49
CA MET A 502 -18.56 30.41 11.23
C MET A 502 -18.66 29.63 12.54
N ASP A 503 -17.54 29.09 13.03
CA ASP A 503 -17.48 28.48 14.35
C ASP A 503 -18.03 29.45 15.40
N GLN A 504 -19.10 29.05 16.06
CA GLN A 504 -19.79 29.82 17.08
C GLN A 504 -19.87 29.04 18.38
N ASP A 505 -20.11 29.74 19.49
CA ASP A 505 -20.41 29.11 20.77
C ASP A 505 -21.81 28.49 20.69
N VAL A 506 -21.88 27.16 20.60
CA VAL A 506 -23.12 26.40 20.49
C VAL A 506 -23.53 25.86 21.86
N ASP A 507 -24.75 26.16 22.27
CA ASP A 507 -25.40 25.48 23.39
C ASP A 507 -25.86 24.09 22.95
N VAL A 508 -25.17 23.06 23.44
CA VAL A 508 -25.44 21.66 23.07
C VAL A 508 -26.83 21.21 23.54
N CYS A 509 -27.32 21.72 24.67
CA CYS A 509 -28.64 21.37 25.19
C CYS A 509 -29.75 21.93 24.30
N GLU A 510 -29.61 23.15 23.76
CA GLU A 510 -30.57 23.76 22.84
C GLU A 510 -30.68 22.96 21.53
N VAL A 511 -29.54 22.64 20.91
CA VAL A 511 -29.50 21.88 19.64
C VAL A 511 -30.03 20.44 19.80
N LEU A 512 -29.81 19.84 20.97
CA LEU A 512 -30.32 18.51 21.31
C LEU A 512 -31.84 18.52 21.50
N GLU A 513 -32.40 19.55 22.15
CA GLU A 513 -33.85 19.75 22.28
C GLU A 513 -34.52 19.99 20.91
N ASP A 514 -33.89 20.75 20.03
CA ASP A 514 -34.37 20.93 18.66
C ASP A 514 -34.37 19.60 17.89
N SER A 515 -33.31 18.81 18.03
CA SER A 515 -33.20 17.48 17.40
C SER A 515 -34.24 16.50 17.95
N LEU A 516 -34.59 16.58 19.24
CA LEU A 516 -35.70 15.85 19.85
C LEU A 516 -37.06 16.25 19.27
N ARG A 517 -37.28 17.55 19.03
CA ARG A 517 -38.51 18.04 18.39
C ARG A 517 -38.65 17.52 16.97
N LEU A 518 -37.55 17.46 16.21
CA LEU A 518 -37.53 16.95 14.84
C LEU A 518 -37.81 15.45 14.77
N THR A 519 -37.32 14.69 15.75
CA THR A 519 -37.50 13.24 15.85
C THR A 519 -38.73 12.80 16.66
N ALA A 520 -39.50 13.75 17.21
CA ALA A 520 -40.65 13.49 18.08
C ALA A 520 -41.70 12.54 17.47
N HIS A 521 -41.93 12.63 16.16
CA HIS A 521 -42.87 11.76 15.46
C HIS A 521 -42.42 10.28 15.41
N ARG A 522 -41.12 10.02 15.50
CA ARG A 522 -40.53 8.67 15.56
C ARG A 522 -40.45 8.15 16.99
N LEU A 523 -40.28 9.04 17.96
CA LEU A 523 -40.22 8.74 19.39
C LEU A 523 -41.60 8.69 20.06
N GLY A 524 -42.68 8.59 19.29
CA GLY A 524 -44.03 8.53 19.81
C GLY A 524 -44.26 7.30 20.71
N GLY A 525 -44.57 7.54 21.98
CA GLY A 525 -44.80 6.48 22.98
C GLY A 525 -43.55 6.01 23.73
N VAL A 526 -42.39 6.63 23.50
CA VAL A 526 -41.14 6.44 24.26
C VAL A 526 -41.14 7.36 25.49
N ALA A 527 -40.77 6.82 26.65
CA ALA A 527 -40.50 7.62 27.84
C ALA A 527 -39.10 8.24 27.72
N ILE A 528 -39.02 9.57 27.57
CA ILE A 528 -37.75 10.29 27.40
C ILE A 528 -37.37 10.97 28.73
N GLU A 529 -36.26 10.55 29.31
CA GLU A 529 -35.65 11.12 30.51
C GLU A 529 -34.46 12.00 30.13
N ARG A 530 -34.38 13.19 30.73
CA ARG A 530 -33.36 14.20 30.44
C ARG A 530 -32.61 14.53 31.71
N ASP A 531 -31.29 14.40 31.66
CA ASP A 531 -30.38 14.64 32.77
C ASP A 531 -29.31 15.64 32.28
N TYR A 532 -29.67 16.92 32.26
CA TYR A 532 -28.83 17.99 31.71
C TYR A 532 -28.14 18.76 32.83
N GLU A 533 -26.81 18.67 32.88
CA GLU A 533 -25.99 19.57 33.67
C GLU A 533 -25.79 20.91 32.95
N ASN A 534 -25.39 21.93 33.71
CA ASN A 534 -25.01 23.21 33.13
C ASN A 534 -23.57 23.11 32.59
N VAL A 535 -23.45 22.93 31.28
CA VAL A 535 -22.17 22.72 30.58
C VAL A 535 -21.75 23.97 29.80
N PRO A 536 -20.44 24.22 29.62
CA PRO A 536 -19.96 25.29 28.75
C PRO A 536 -20.38 25.07 27.29
N ALA A 537 -20.48 26.16 26.52
CA ALA A 537 -20.76 26.08 25.09
C ALA A 537 -19.65 25.30 24.35
N VAL A 538 -19.99 24.65 23.23
CA VAL A 538 -19.04 23.97 22.35
C VAL A 538 -18.78 24.84 21.13
N VAL A 539 -17.52 25.00 20.74
CA VAL A 539 -17.17 25.71 19.51
C VAL A 539 -17.51 24.83 18.32
N GLY A 540 -18.43 25.28 17.47
CA GLY A 540 -18.81 24.47 16.31
C GLY A 540 -19.94 25.06 15.48
N ARG A 541 -20.42 24.24 14.54
CA ARG A 541 -21.49 24.58 13.62
C ARG A 541 -22.78 23.89 14.08
N ALA A 542 -23.75 24.67 14.52
CA ALA A 542 -24.98 24.17 15.15
C ALA A 542 -25.76 23.23 14.22
N GLY A 543 -25.78 23.51 12.91
CA GLY A 543 -26.42 22.64 11.93
C GLY A 543 -25.78 21.25 11.82
N GLU A 544 -24.45 21.17 11.92
CA GLU A 544 -23.73 19.89 11.88
C GLU A 544 -23.94 19.08 13.17
N LEU A 545 -23.92 19.75 14.34
CA LEU A 545 -24.21 19.10 15.62
C LEU A 545 -25.68 18.62 15.69
N ALA A 546 -26.63 19.39 15.15
CA ALA A 546 -28.02 18.95 15.02
C ALA A 546 -28.14 17.67 14.18
N GLN A 547 -27.31 17.52 13.15
CA GLN A 547 -27.27 16.33 12.31
C GLN A 547 -26.73 15.11 13.07
N VAL A 548 -25.70 15.29 13.91
CA VAL A 548 -25.18 14.24 14.80
C VAL A 548 -26.30 13.73 15.71
N TRP A 549 -26.98 14.64 16.42
CA TRP A 549 -28.04 14.27 17.36
C TRP A 549 -29.25 13.64 16.66
N THR A 550 -29.68 14.18 15.53
CA THR A 550 -30.79 13.63 14.75
C THR A 550 -30.49 12.20 14.26
N ASN A 551 -29.26 11.91 13.88
CA ASN A 551 -28.85 10.57 13.46
C ASN A 551 -28.86 9.57 14.63
N ILE A 552 -28.32 9.97 15.78
CA ILE A 552 -28.30 9.14 17.00
C ILE A 552 -29.74 8.87 17.49
N LEU A 553 -30.55 9.92 17.62
CA LEU A 553 -31.95 9.82 18.07
C LEU A 553 -32.83 9.01 17.11
N SER A 554 -32.62 9.15 15.79
CA SER A 554 -33.36 8.37 14.80
C SER A 554 -33.01 6.88 14.87
N ASN A 555 -31.74 6.55 15.12
CA ASN A 555 -31.30 5.17 15.31
C ASN A 555 -31.88 4.56 16.59
N ALA A 556 -31.88 5.30 17.70
CA ALA A 556 -32.50 4.88 18.95
C ALA A 556 -34.03 4.66 18.78
N ALA A 557 -34.73 5.59 18.13
CA ALA A 557 -36.17 5.45 17.85
C ALA A 557 -36.47 4.20 17.01
N ASP A 558 -35.65 3.95 16.00
CA ASP A 558 -35.75 2.80 15.12
C ASP A 558 -35.45 1.47 15.83
N ALA A 559 -34.55 1.46 16.82
CA ALA A 559 -34.23 0.31 17.66
C ALA A 559 -35.38 -0.01 18.64
N LEU A 560 -35.90 1.02 19.32
CA LEU A 560 -37.03 0.92 20.24
C LEU A 560 -38.31 0.44 19.56
N ALA A 561 -38.58 0.92 18.33
CA ALA A 561 -39.72 0.48 17.54
C ALA A 561 -39.62 -1.02 17.19
N SER A 562 -38.42 -1.51 16.84
CA SER A 562 -38.17 -2.92 16.58
C SER A 562 -38.34 -3.79 17.84
N ALA A 563 -37.82 -3.36 18.99
CA ALA A 563 -38.02 -4.07 20.26
C ALA A 563 -39.50 -4.14 20.66
N GLY A 564 -40.25 -3.06 20.47
CA GLY A 564 -41.70 -3.02 20.74
C GLY A 564 -42.50 -3.98 19.86
N LEU A 565 -42.10 -4.19 18.61
CA LEU A 565 -42.71 -5.20 17.72
C LEU A 565 -42.42 -6.62 18.20
N GLN A 566 -41.16 -6.93 18.52
CA GLN A 566 -40.75 -8.25 19.00
C GLN A 566 -41.42 -8.63 20.33
N ALA A 567 -41.55 -7.67 21.25
CA ALA A 567 -42.24 -7.88 22.52
C ALA A 567 -43.73 -8.18 22.32
N ARG A 568 -44.40 -7.49 21.39
CA ARG A 568 -45.80 -7.77 21.03
C ARG A 568 -46.00 -9.15 20.43
N GLU A 569 -45.11 -9.59 19.54
CA GLU A 569 -45.13 -10.94 18.96
C GLU A 569 -44.88 -12.02 20.01
N SER A 570 -44.08 -11.72 21.03
CA SER A 570 -43.74 -12.63 22.13
C SER A 570 -44.73 -12.58 23.30
N GLY A 571 -45.77 -11.72 23.23
CA GLY A 571 -46.74 -11.51 24.31
C GLY A 571 -46.17 -10.82 25.56
N GLN A 572 -44.98 -10.22 25.47
CA GLN A 572 -44.32 -9.52 26.56
C GLN A 572 -44.63 -8.03 26.53
N ARG A 573 -44.66 -7.40 27.71
CA ARG A 573 -44.79 -5.95 27.83
C ARG A 573 -43.41 -5.30 27.70
N PHE A 574 -43.28 -4.34 26.80
CA PHE A 574 -42.09 -3.52 26.63
C PHE A 574 -42.46 -2.05 26.78
N ASP A 575 -41.84 -1.39 27.75
CA ASP A 575 -42.00 0.04 28.01
C ASP A 575 -40.73 0.74 27.46
N PRO A 576 -40.79 1.34 26.25
CA PRO A 576 -39.62 1.95 25.61
C PRO A 576 -39.15 3.18 26.38
N HIS A 577 -37.85 3.26 26.65
CA HIS A 577 -37.23 4.32 27.42
C HIS A 577 -35.95 4.80 26.73
N LEU A 578 -35.74 6.12 26.79
CA LEU A 578 -34.58 6.82 26.26
C LEU A 578 -34.07 7.79 27.33
N LEU A 579 -32.84 7.62 27.77
CA LEU A 579 -32.15 8.52 28.68
C LEU A 579 -31.16 9.38 27.89
N ILE A 580 -31.18 10.69 28.12
CA ILE A 580 -30.18 11.60 27.54
C ILE A 580 -29.51 12.36 28.66
N ARG A 581 -28.19 12.16 28.81
CA ARG A 581 -27.37 12.84 29.80
C ARG A 581 -26.40 13.80 29.13
N VAL A 582 -26.29 15.01 29.67
CA VAL A 582 -25.29 16.00 29.27
C VAL A 582 -24.49 16.36 30.52
N GLU A 583 -23.19 16.09 30.52
CA GLU A 583 -22.30 16.29 31.66
C GLU A 583 -21.01 17.04 31.26
N ASP A 584 -20.46 17.82 32.19
CA ASP A 584 -19.10 18.37 32.05
C ASP A 584 -18.10 17.25 32.37
N ALA A 585 -17.41 16.75 31.36
CA ALA A 585 -16.45 15.65 31.50
C ALA A 585 -15.14 16.07 32.18
N GLY A 586 -15.01 17.36 32.56
CA GLY A 586 -13.79 17.95 33.07
C GLY A 586 -12.80 18.26 31.95
N SER A 587 -11.75 19.03 32.26
CA SER A 587 -10.69 19.40 31.31
C SER A 587 -11.17 20.15 30.04
N GLY A 588 -12.31 20.83 30.11
CA GLY A 588 -12.86 21.59 28.98
C GLY A 588 -13.50 20.70 27.92
N GLN A 589 -14.25 19.68 28.33
CA GLN A 589 -14.97 18.78 27.43
C GLN A 589 -16.42 18.61 27.88
N VAL A 590 -17.35 18.62 26.93
CA VAL A 590 -18.77 18.35 27.13
C VAL A 590 -19.05 16.94 26.63
N ARG A 591 -19.71 16.11 27.45
CA ARG A 591 -20.13 14.77 27.07
C ARG A 591 -21.65 14.68 26.99
N VAL A 592 -22.12 14.06 25.91
CA VAL A 592 -23.53 13.74 25.67
C VAL A 592 -23.67 12.24 25.52
N ASP A 593 -24.45 11.62 26.39
CA ASP A 593 -24.81 10.22 26.34
C ASP A 593 -26.28 10.07 25.95
N VAL A 594 -26.56 9.27 24.92
CA VAL A 594 -27.91 8.87 24.51
C VAL A 594 -28.04 7.36 24.71
N GLU A 595 -28.84 6.95 25.68
CA GLU A 595 -29.04 5.54 26.05
C GLU A 595 -30.47 5.08 25.80
N ASP A 596 -30.64 3.99 25.04
CA ASP A 596 -31.94 3.35 24.77
C ASP A 596 -32.00 1.92 25.30
N ASN A 597 -33.20 1.47 25.68
CA ASN A 597 -33.45 0.11 26.13
C ASN A 597 -33.84 -0.88 25.01
N GLY A 598 -33.35 -0.64 23.78
CA GLY A 598 -33.63 -1.45 22.59
C GLY A 598 -32.93 -2.82 22.58
N PRO A 599 -32.95 -3.54 21.43
CA PRO A 599 -32.50 -4.92 21.33
C PRO A 599 -30.97 -5.09 21.42
N GLY A 600 -30.22 -3.99 21.44
CA GLY A 600 -28.76 -4.02 21.40
C GLY A 600 -28.19 -4.27 19.99
N ILE A 601 -26.88 -4.11 19.88
CA ILE A 601 -26.09 -4.36 18.67
C ILE A 601 -25.19 -5.58 18.94
N ALA A 602 -25.15 -6.50 17.98
CA ALA A 602 -24.33 -7.70 18.12
C ALA A 602 -22.82 -7.37 18.15
N PRO A 603 -21.99 -8.06 18.97
CA PRO A 603 -20.57 -7.74 19.15
C PRO A 603 -19.73 -7.79 17.87
N ASP A 604 -20.10 -8.64 16.92
CA ASP A 604 -19.50 -8.79 15.60
C ASP A 604 -19.85 -7.64 14.63
N VAL A 605 -20.95 -6.93 14.90
CA VAL A 605 -21.46 -5.82 14.11
C VAL A 605 -20.95 -4.47 14.63
N LEU A 606 -20.72 -4.34 15.94
CA LEU A 606 -20.25 -3.14 16.64
C LEU A 606 -19.04 -2.44 15.99
N PRO A 607 -17.97 -3.13 15.54
CA PRO A 607 -16.82 -2.48 14.90
C PRO A 607 -17.15 -1.81 13.55
N ARG A 608 -18.24 -2.24 12.91
CA ARG A 608 -18.59 -1.89 11.52
C ARG A 608 -19.66 -0.83 11.41
N ILE A 609 -20.27 -0.41 12.53
CA ILE A 609 -21.38 0.55 12.53
C ILE A 609 -21.01 1.95 12.01
N PHE A 610 -19.71 2.26 11.97
CA PHE A 610 -19.16 3.50 11.42
C PHE A 610 -18.63 3.35 9.99
N GLU A 611 -18.61 2.13 9.42
CA GLU A 611 -18.20 1.90 8.03
C GLU A 611 -19.21 2.54 7.06
N PRO A 612 -18.75 3.27 6.03
CA PRO A 612 -19.63 3.81 5.01
C PRO A 612 -20.47 2.71 4.34
N ARG A 613 -21.78 2.95 4.21
CA ARG A 613 -22.77 2.03 3.57
C ARG A 613 -23.03 0.73 4.33
N PHE A 614 -22.53 0.59 5.55
CA PHE A 614 -22.88 -0.55 6.40
C PHE A 614 -24.30 -0.35 6.99
N THR A 615 -25.20 -1.30 6.73
CA THR A 615 -26.57 -1.32 7.27
C THR A 615 -26.99 -2.74 7.60
N THR A 616 -27.61 -2.92 8.76
CA THR A 616 -28.22 -4.20 9.18
C THR A 616 -29.61 -4.41 8.58
N ARG A 617 -30.12 -3.46 7.80
CA ARG A 617 -31.47 -3.48 7.20
C ARG A 617 -31.40 -3.66 5.69
N HIS A 618 -31.26 -4.91 5.23
CA HIS A 618 -31.44 -5.24 3.82
C HIS A 618 -32.94 -5.50 3.55
N GLY A 619 -33.59 -4.66 2.71
CA GLY A 619 -34.88 -5.01 2.09
C GLY A 619 -36.11 -4.13 2.36
N GLN A 620 -36.03 -3.01 3.10
CA GLN A 620 -37.12 -2.03 3.17
C GLN A 620 -36.62 -0.63 2.80
N VAL A 621 -37.12 -0.11 1.67
CA VAL A 621 -36.85 1.27 1.23
C VAL A 621 -37.57 2.24 2.16
N ARG A 622 -36.96 2.55 3.30
CA ARG A 622 -37.27 3.72 4.14
C ARG A 622 -35.97 4.45 4.42
N PHE A 623 -35.63 5.45 3.60
CA PHE A 623 -34.66 6.57 3.77
C PHE A 623 -33.35 6.38 4.60
N GLY A 624 -32.96 5.18 5.00
CA GLY A 624 -31.78 4.87 5.81
C GLY A 624 -30.72 4.20 4.94
N MET A 625 -29.92 5.01 4.24
CA MET A 625 -28.87 4.56 3.33
C MET A 625 -27.61 3.98 4.04
N GLY A 626 -27.66 3.72 5.36
CA GLY A 626 -26.49 3.28 6.12
C GLY A 626 -25.37 4.34 6.20
N LEU A 627 -25.73 5.62 6.06
CA LEU A 627 -24.79 6.76 6.06
C LEU A 627 -24.78 7.53 7.40
N GLY A 628 -25.79 7.36 8.25
CA GLY A 628 -26.04 8.23 9.40
C GLY A 628 -24.94 8.20 10.48
N MET A 629 -24.48 7.02 10.91
CA MET A 629 -23.46 6.92 11.96
C MET A 629 -22.04 7.25 11.48
N GLY A 630 -21.69 6.89 10.24
CA GLY A 630 -20.41 7.29 9.65
C GLY A 630 -20.30 8.81 9.45
N LEU A 631 -21.41 9.46 9.09
CA LEU A 631 -21.48 10.92 9.00
C LEU A 631 -21.43 11.57 10.39
N ALA A 632 -22.18 11.06 11.36
CA ALA A 632 -22.12 11.55 12.74
C ALA A 632 -20.69 11.49 13.30
N LYS A 633 -19.96 10.41 13.03
CA LYS A 633 -18.54 10.29 13.39
C LYS A 633 -17.66 11.31 12.68
N SER A 634 -17.80 11.46 11.36
CA SER A 634 -17.00 12.42 10.59
C SER A 634 -17.20 13.86 11.06
N VAL A 635 -18.44 14.22 11.41
CA VAL A 635 -18.79 15.54 11.95
C VAL A 635 -18.19 15.72 13.35
N VAL A 636 -18.32 14.75 14.24
CA VAL A 636 -17.74 14.81 15.60
C VAL A 636 -16.21 14.91 15.54
N ASP A 637 -15.56 14.13 14.67
CA ASP A 637 -14.11 14.17 14.45
C ASP A 637 -13.66 15.54 13.91
N ALA A 638 -14.45 16.15 12.99
CA ALA A 638 -14.18 17.49 12.47
C ALA A 638 -14.30 18.60 13.53
N HIS A 639 -15.08 18.38 14.59
CA HIS A 639 -15.18 19.27 15.76
C HIS A 639 -14.15 18.93 16.85
N GLY A 640 -13.16 18.07 16.55
CA GLY A 640 -12.14 17.65 17.52
C GLY A 640 -12.68 16.78 18.66
N GLY A 641 -13.87 16.20 18.48
CA GLY A 641 -14.54 15.35 19.46
C GLY A 641 -14.25 13.86 19.28
N THR A 642 -14.99 13.03 20.00
CA THR A 642 -14.95 11.57 19.85
C THR A 642 -16.33 10.96 20.07
N ILE A 643 -16.73 10.03 19.21
CA ILE A 643 -17.96 9.24 19.36
C ILE A 643 -17.65 7.78 19.67
N THR A 644 -18.31 7.22 20.68
CA THR A 644 -18.18 5.81 21.08
C THR A 644 -19.55 5.18 21.31
N VAL A 645 -19.63 3.86 21.15
CA VAL A 645 -20.88 3.11 21.35
C VAL A 645 -20.60 1.91 22.25
N ARG A 646 -21.43 1.74 23.27
CA ARG A 646 -21.47 0.55 24.12
C ARG A 646 -22.86 -0.05 24.00
N SER A 647 -22.95 -1.34 23.66
CA SER A 647 -24.24 -1.96 23.44
C SER A 647 -24.28 -3.38 23.98
N GLN A 648 -25.39 -3.69 24.64
CA GLN A 648 -25.80 -5.01 25.09
C GLN A 648 -27.33 -5.13 24.90
N PRO A 649 -27.90 -6.34 24.84
CA PRO A 649 -29.35 -6.49 24.77
C PRO A 649 -30.03 -5.77 25.94
N GLY A 650 -30.96 -4.87 25.64
CA GLY A 650 -31.67 -4.05 26.63
C GLY A 650 -30.98 -2.75 27.04
N SER A 651 -29.78 -2.43 26.52
CA SER A 651 -29.13 -1.13 26.74
C SER A 651 -28.10 -0.84 25.63
N THR A 652 -28.33 0.24 24.87
CA THR A 652 -27.37 0.80 23.91
C THR A 652 -27.10 2.25 24.26
N CYS A 653 -25.86 2.58 24.55
CA CYS A 653 -25.41 3.93 24.88
C CYS A 653 -24.45 4.44 23.81
N VAL A 654 -24.79 5.56 23.19
CA VAL A 654 -23.92 6.33 22.29
C VAL A 654 -23.40 7.53 23.04
N SER A 655 -22.09 7.63 23.19
CA SER A 655 -21.40 8.72 23.90
C SER A 655 -20.64 9.59 22.92
N VAL A 656 -20.94 10.89 22.90
CA VAL A 656 -20.23 11.91 22.12
C VAL A 656 -19.54 12.87 23.08
N VAL A 657 -18.24 13.06 22.91
CA VAL A 657 -17.42 14.02 23.68
C VAL A 657 -16.95 15.12 22.74
N LEU A 658 -17.18 16.38 23.10
CA LEU A 658 -16.80 17.56 22.32
C LEU A 658 -15.96 18.53 23.16
N PRO A 659 -14.98 19.23 22.58
CA PRO A 659 -14.22 20.25 23.29
C PRO A 659 -15.10 21.48 23.60
N ALA A 660 -15.04 21.95 24.84
CA ALA A 660 -15.71 23.16 25.29
C ALA A 660 -14.99 24.42 24.80
N ALA A 661 -15.75 25.49 24.56
CA ALA A 661 -15.22 26.83 24.35
C ALA A 661 -14.46 27.28 25.60
N ALA A 662 -13.25 27.80 25.41
CA ALA A 662 -12.49 28.39 26.50
C ALA A 662 -13.26 29.59 27.07
N SER A 663 -13.69 29.50 28.33
CA SER A 663 -14.38 30.61 29.00
C SER A 663 -13.57 31.90 28.84
N PRO A 664 -14.18 33.03 28.44
CA PRO A 664 -13.47 34.29 28.36
C PRO A 664 -13.10 34.73 29.77
N SER A 665 -11.84 34.54 30.15
CA SER A 665 -11.23 35.20 31.29
C SER A 665 -11.18 36.71 31.00
N GLY A 666 -11.96 37.50 31.74
CA GLY A 666 -11.93 38.97 31.65
C GLY A 666 -10.61 39.58 32.14
N PRO A 667 -10.55 40.92 32.15
CA PRO A 667 -10.18 41.77 31.01
C PRO A 667 -8.66 41.84 30.78
N HIS A 668 -8.31 42.11 29.53
CA HIS A 668 -6.97 42.44 29.03
C HIS A 668 -6.09 43.23 30.02
N SER A 669 -5.00 42.61 30.48
CA SER A 669 -3.80 43.35 30.87
C SER A 669 -3.01 43.70 29.60
N SER A 670 -3.05 44.98 29.27
CA SER A 670 -2.23 45.64 28.26
C SER A 670 -0.75 45.27 28.39
N HIS A 671 -0.22 44.52 27.43
CA HIS A 671 1.21 44.49 27.15
C HIS A 671 1.58 45.75 26.34
N SER A 672 2.06 46.74 27.09
CA SER A 672 2.79 47.87 26.56
C SER A 672 4.06 47.39 25.87
N GLN A 673 4.28 47.92 24.67
CA GLN A 673 5.56 47.92 23.97
C GLN A 673 6.67 48.47 24.88
N GLU A 674 7.77 47.73 25.04
CA GLU A 674 9.06 48.30 25.38
C GLU A 674 9.90 48.40 24.10
N MET A 675 10.08 49.65 23.66
CA MET A 675 11.22 50.06 22.86
C MET A 675 12.46 50.14 23.75
N SER A 676 13.51 49.39 23.41
CA SER A 676 14.91 49.83 23.43
C SER A 676 15.77 48.87 22.62
#